data_AF-A0A9E0XI75-F1
#
_entry.id   AF-A0A9E0XI75-F1
#
_cell.length_a   1.000
_cell.length_b   1.000
_cell.length_c   1.000
_cell.angle_alpha   90.00
_cell.angle_beta   90.00
_cell.angle_gamma   90.00
#
_symmetry.space_group_name_H-M   'P 1'
#
loop_
_entity.id
_entity.type
_entity.pdbx_description
1 polymer ?
#
loop_
_entity_poly.entity_id
_entity_poly.type
_entity_poly.pdbx_seq_one_letter_code
_entity_poly.pdbx_strand_id
1 'polypeptide(L)'
;MERINRIKKGNYMNGFGSKGIIEVEGKSYTIFRLKKLEEEGIANISRLPFSIRVLVENLLRNMNGRTIAEEDVRETANWKGKYNELKEIAYYPSRVILQDFTGVPCIVDLASMRDAMAELGGDPMKINPLVPVDLIIDHSVQVDHYGTSDSITKNMDIEYKRNMERYTLLKWAQKSFKNMRVFPPGSGIIHQVNLEHISKAVMTDEKDGEVTAFPDTVIGTDSHTTMINGLGVLGWGVGGIEAEAVMLGQPYYMTIPEVVGVRLSGTLPEGTTATDLALTITEFLRKHRVVGKFVEFFGKGVKRMSLADRAMLANMAPEYGATTGFFPVDEETINYLKLTGRGDAASLVEAYSKEQGLFYYGGEEPEYTEVVEFDISKVVPSVAGPSRPQDRLPLNDLKKSFTGFIASSRSYDANSESAEKEVVINIASHVIKLSDGALAIAAITSCTSTSNPSVMIGAGLLAKKAVEKGLTISPHVKTSLAPGSGVVEEYLQKSGLISYLENLGFYTVGFGCTTCIGNSGPLHPEIERAVKEKGLILTSVLSGNRNFEARIHQSVKANYLASPALVVALAIAGTVDIDLTKEPLGLGKDNNPVYLKDIWPANDEINEIMNSLLTASMFIRKYASALEGDKHWQSLSSPSGSAFNWDKDSTYIKKPPFFTGFSRAPEMQEDIKNARALLVLGDSVTTDHISPAGSIPEKYPAGQYLAQHGVSPKDFNTYGSRRGNHEVMMRGTFANVRIKNKLAGREGGYTLKLPEQEERFIFDAAMSYMGEGIPLVVMAGNEYGTGSSRDWAAKG
;
A
#
# COMPACT_ATOMS: atom_id res chain seq x y z
N MET A 1 46.96 8.71 -11.25
CA MET A 1 47.34 9.96 -10.55
C MET A 1 46.31 11.08 -10.70
N GLU A 2 45.71 11.31 -11.88
CA GLU A 2 44.63 12.30 -12.04
C GLU A 2 43.40 12.05 -11.16
N ARG A 3 42.96 10.79 -11.02
CA ARG A 3 41.89 10.39 -10.09
C ARG A 3 42.22 10.80 -8.63
N ILE A 4 43.47 10.63 -8.19
CA ILE A 4 43.94 11.02 -6.84
C ILE A 4 44.00 12.55 -6.69
N ASN A 5 44.39 13.27 -7.75
CA ASN A 5 44.40 14.74 -7.76
C ASN A 5 42.99 15.37 -7.81
N ARG A 6 42.01 14.72 -8.44
CA ARG A 6 40.59 15.10 -8.36
C ARG A 6 40.00 14.85 -6.96
N ILE A 7 40.40 13.74 -6.31
CA ILE A 7 40.00 13.42 -4.92
C ILE A 7 40.48 14.50 -3.95
N LYS A 8 41.70 15.03 -4.14
CA LYS A 8 42.26 16.10 -3.28
C LYS A 8 41.65 17.50 -3.52
N LYS A 9 40.90 17.72 -4.61
CA LYS A 9 40.34 19.03 -4.98
C LYS A 9 38.83 19.20 -4.74
N GLY A 10 38.14 18.19 -4.22
CA GLY A 10 36.70 18.28 -3.92
C GLY A 10 35.77 18.44 -5.13
N ASN A 11 36.27 18.25 -6.36
CA ASN A 11 35.61 18.66 -7.60
C ASN A 11 34.72 17.57 -8.26
N TYR A 12 34.32 16.52 -7.53
CA TYR A 12 33.54 15.40 -8.10
C TYR A 12 32.06 15.72 -8.31
N MET A 13 31.48 16.61 -7.49
CA MET A 13 30.05 16.93 -7.52
C MET A 13 29.58 17.57 -8.83
N ASN A 14 30.49 18.00 -9.71
CA ASN A 14 30.17 18.57 -11.02
C ASN A 14 31.09 18.04 -12.13
N GLY A 15 31.40 16.73 -12.12
CA GLY A 15 32.34 16.11 -13.06
C GLY A 15 31.99 16.27 -14.56
N PHE A 16 30.72 16.52 -14.87
CA PHE A 16 30.22 16.76 -16.23
C PHE A 16 29.93 18.24 -16.55
N GLY A 17 30.18 19.18 -15.61
CA GLY A 17 29.82 20.58 -15.80
C GLY A 17 28.32 20.83 -15.92
N SER A 18 27.48 19.95 -15.34
CA SER A 18 26.02 20.00 -15.42
C SER A 18 25.37 20.98 -14.44
N LYS A 19 26.08 21.43 -13.41
CA LYS A 19 25.56 22.41 -12.44
C LYS A 19 25.17 23.71 -13.13
N GLY A 20 23.95 24.17 -12.84
CA GLY A 20 23.31 25.30 -13.49
C GLY A 20 22.31 26.02 -12.60
N ILE A 21 21.83 27.19 -13.01
CA ILE A 21 20.79 27.95 -12.31
C ILE A 21 19.57 28.12 -13.23
N ILE A 22 18.38 28.00 -12.66
CA ILE A 22 17.11 28.44 -13.26
C ILE A 22 16.44 29.47 -12.34
N GLU A 23 15.70 30.40 -12.94
CA GLU A 23 14.91 31.41 -12.22
C GLU A 23 13.43 31.09 -12.35
N VAL A 24 12.73 30.98 -11.23
CA VAL A 24 11.28 30.73 -11.19
C VAL A 24 10.65 31.68 -10.19
N GLU A 25 9.72 32.53 -10.65
CA GLU A 25 8.99 33.49 -9.81
C GLU A 25 9.90 34.37 -8.92
N GLY A 26 11.07 34.76 -9.45
CA GLY A 26 12.05 35.60 -8.74
C GLY A 26 12.90 34.86 -7.71
N LYS A 27 12.90 33.53 -7.72
CA LYS A 27 13.78 32.67 -6.91
C LYS A 27 14.75 31.90 -7.81
N SER A 28 16.02 31.92 -7.43
CA SER A 28 17.09 31.15 -8.08
C SER A 28 17.15 29.72 -7.52
N TYR A 29 17.20 28.73 -8.41
CA TYR A 29 17.39 27.33 -8.05
C TYR A 29 18.58 26.73 -8.79
N THR A 30 19.45 26.06 -8.06
CA THR A 30 20.50 25.23 -8.64
C THR A 30 19.91 23.92 -9.16
N ILE A 31 20.34 23.50 -10.33
CA ILE A 31 19.98 22.22 -10.96
C ILE A 31 21.20 21.54 -11.55
N PHE A 32 21.09 20.24 -11.81
CA PHE A 32 22.10 19.46 -12.54
C PHE A 32 21.51 19.05 -13.90
N ARG A 33 21.87 19.79 -14.96
CA ARG A 33 21.26 19.67 -16.29
C ARG A 33 21.58 18.35 -16.97
N LEU A 34 20.56 17.55 -17.25
CA LEU A 34 20.70 16.31 -18.03
C LEU A 34 21.20 16.57 -19.46
N LYS A 35 20.73 17.66 -20.09
CA LYS A 35 21.14 18.08 -21.44
C LYS A 35 22.67 18.22 -21.59
N LYS A 36 23.38 18.50 -20.50
CA LYS A 36 24.85 18.59 -20.54
C LYS A 36 25.50 17.28 -20.97
N LEU A 37 24.89 16.13 -20.65
CA LEU A 37 25.36 14.82 -21.12
C LEU A 37 25.22 14.68 -22.64
N GLU A 38 24.22 15.30 -23.25
CA GLU A 38 24.06 15.32 -24.72
C GLU A 38 25.08 16.25 -25.37
N GLU A 39 25.27 17.45 -24.81
CA GLU A 39 26.22 18.45 -25.31
C GLU A 39 27.67 17.95 -25.31
N GLU A 40 28.03 17.13 -24.32
CA GLU A 40 29.35 16.49 -24.22
C GLU A 40 29.45 15.18 -25.03
N GLY A 41 28.41 14.81 -25.79
CA GLY A 41 28.38 13.61 -26.63
C GLY A 41 28.38 12.28 -25.85
N ILE A 42 27.91 12.30 -24.60
CA ILE A 42 27.97 11.14 -23.68
C ILE A 42 26.78 10.21 -23.90
N ALA A 43 25.58 10.77 -24.07
CA ALA A 43 24.35 10.03 -24.25
C ALA A 43 23.31 10.90 -24.96
N ASN A 44 22.32 10.27 -25.60
CA ASN A 44 21.08 10.94 -26.03
C ASN A 44 20.03 10.72 -24.93
N ILE A 45 19.66 11.77 -24.21
CA ILE A 45 18.72 11.72 -23.07
C ILE A 45 17.28 11.67 -23.58
N SER A 46 16.98 12.35 -24.69
CA SER A 46 15.62 12.40 -25.25
C SER A 46 15.05 11.03 -25.66
N ARG A 47 15.91 10.03 -25.93
CA ARG A 47 15.51 8.65 -26.23
C ARG A 47 15.10 7.87 -24.98
N LEU A 48 15.58 8.24 -23.79
CA LEU A 48 15.41 7.45 -22.58
C LEU A 48 13.95 7.49 -22.10
N PRO A 49 13.41 6.41 -21.52
CA PRO A 49 12.19 6.48 -20.72
C PRO A 49 12.31 7.55 -19.63
N PHE A 50 11.23 8.27 -19.33
CA PHE A 50 11.25 9.36 -18.36
C PHE A 50 11.66 8.87 -16.96
N SER A 51 11.25 7.67 -16.58
CA SER A 51 11.66 7.01 -15.34
C SER A 51 13.19 6.79 -15.28
N ILE A 52 13.84 6.47 -16.40
CA ILE A 52 15.30 6.37 -16.48
C ILE A 52 15.95 7.75 -16.41
N ARG A 53 15.36 8.80 -17.01
CA ARG A 53 15.86 10.19 -16.89
C ARG A 53 15.92 10.63 -15.43
N VAL A 54 14.94 10.24 -14.61
CA VAL A 54 14.94 10.50 -13.16
C VAL A 54 16.11 9.78 -12.47
N LEU A 55 16.42 8.52 -12.84
CA LEU A 55 17.58 7.81 -12.30
C LEU A 55 18.91 8.46 -12.73
N VAL A 56 19.02 8.92 -13.99
CA VAL A 56 20.21 9.64 -14.47
C VAL A 56 20.40 10.94 -13.68
N GLU A 57 19.33 11.71 -13.43
CA GLU A 57 19.41 12.92 -12.60
C GLU A 57 19.91 12.58 -11.20
N ASN A 58 19.36 11.52 -10.61
CA ASN A 58 19.70 11.12 -9.26
C ASN A 58 21.19 10.78 -9.12
N LEU A 59 21.73 9.99 -10.06
CA LEU A 59 23.14 9.64 -10.07
C LEU A 59 24.03 10.86 -10.38
N LEU A 60 23.61 11.70 -11.34
CA LEU A 60 24.37 12.89 -11.75
C LEU A 60 24.53 13.88 -10.58
N ARG A 61 23.46 14.14 -9.84
CA ARG A 61 23.46 15.07 -8.70
C ARG A 61 24.21 14.51 -7.48
N ASN A 62 24.14 13.19 -7.24
CA ASN A 62 24.76 12.55 -6.06
C ASN A 62 26.17 11.99 -6.32
N MET A 63 26.75 12.25 -7.49
CA MET A 63 28.08 11.76 -7.85
C MET A 63 29.16 12.25 -6.87
N ASN A 64 29.86 11.30 -6.23
CA ASN A 64 30.82 11.58 -5.16
C ASN A 64 32.18 10.87 -5.35
N GLY A 65 32.33 10.09 -6.42
CA GLY A 65 33.57 9.37 -6.77
C GLY A 65 33.89 8.16 -5.89
N ARG A 66 32.99 7.80 -4.95
CA ARG A 66 33.10 6.64 -4.05
C ARG A 66 31.93 5.69 -4.24
N THR A 67 30.74 6.13 -3.84
CA THR A 67 29.49 5.36 -3.94
C THR A 67 28.88 5.47 -5.32
N ILE A 68 28.97 6.66 -5.93
CA ILE A 68 28.57 6.91 -7.32
C ILE A 68 29.76 7.52 -8.05
N ALA A 69 30.23 6.81 -9.08
CA ALA A 69 31.30 7.23 -9.98
C ALA A 69 30.75 7.77 -11.30
N GLU A 70 31.61 8.42 -12.10
CA GLU A 70 31.27 8.89 -13.45
C GLU A 70 30.78 7.74 -14.35
N GLU A 71 31.28 6.52 -14.15
CA GLU A 71 30.88 5.33 -14.91
C GLU A 71 29.41 4.96 -14.68
N ASP A 72 28.92 5.07 -13.44
CA ASP A 72 27.52 4.74 -13.10
C ASP A 72 26.54 5.69 -13.80
N VAL A 73 26.90 6.98 -13.88
CA VAL A 73 26.14 8.00 -14.62
C VAL A 73 26.16 7.68 -16.12
N ARG A 74 27.32 7.34 -16.68
CA ARG A 74 27.47 7.00 -18.10
C ARG A 74 26.70 5.75 -18.49
N GLU A 75 26.75 4.70 -17.68
CA GLU A 75 26.06 3.44 -17.94
C GLU A 75 24.54 3.62 -17.88
N THR A 76 24.05 4.39 -16.90
CA THR A 76 22.60 4.68 -16.78
C THR A 76 22.12 5.62 -17.88
N ALA A 77 22.90 6.63 -18.26
CA ALA A 77 22.55 7.54 -19.37
C ALA A 77 22.60 6.82 -20.74
N ASN A 78 23.44 5.79 -20.89
CA ASN A 78 23.49 4.93 -22.06
C ASN A 78 22.63 3.67 -21.92
N TRP A 79 21.52 3.76 -21.20
CA TRP A 79 20.60 2.65 -20.96
C TRP A 79 20.28 1.83 -22.22
N LYS A 80 20.38 0.50 -22.11
CA LYS A 80 20.39 -0.44 -23.24
C LYS A 80 19.07 -1.20 -23.45
N GLY A 81 18.06 -0.97 -22.60
CA GLY A 81 16.82 -1.75 -22.62
C GLY A 81 16.95 -3.12 -21.99
N LYS A 82 17.96 -3.90 -22.39
CA LYS A 82 18.30 -5.22 -21.85
C LYS A 82 19.78 -5.34 -21.56
N TYR A 83 20.12 -6.05 -20.50
CA TYR A 83 21.49 -6.25 -20.05
C TYR A 83 21.79 -7.75 -19.98
N ASN A 84 22.94 -8.17 -20.53
CA ASN A 84 23.39 -9.57 -20.41
C ASN A 84 23.85 -9.91 -18.98
N GLU A 85 24.36 -8.91 -18.27
CA GLU A 85 24.75 -8.98 -16.86
C GLU A 85 24.04 -7.86 -16.11
N LEU A 86 23.43 -8.18 -14.98
CA LEU A 86 22.79 -7.19 -14.13
C LEU A 86 23.84 -6.16 -13.67
N LYS A 87 23.55 -4.88 -13.92
CA LYS A 87 24.36 -3.75 -13.45
C LYS A 87 23.65 -3.09 -12.29
N GLU A 88 24.31 -3.01 -11.15
CA GLU A 88 23.81 -2.37 -9.94
C GLU A 88 24.20 -0.89 -9.91
N ILE A 89 23.30 -0.06 -9.39
CA ILE A 89 23.50 1.36 -9.15
C ILE A 89 23.13 1.71 -7.70
N ALA A 90 23.79 2.74 -7.17
CA ALA A 90 23.48 3.33 -5.88
C ALA A 90 22.51 4.49 -6.05
N TYR A 91 21.24 4.28 -5.74
CA TYR A 91 20.18 5.27 -5.84
C TYR A 91 19.95 5.98 -4.51
N TYR A 92 19.84 7.31 -4.50
CA TYR A 92 19.56 8.10 -3.29
C TYR A 92 18.13 8.68 -3.35
N PRO A 93 17.12 8.01 -2.76
CA PRO A 93 15.76 8.55 -2.70
C PRO A 93 15.73 9.93 -2.02
N SER A 94 14.87 10.83 -2.49
CA SER A 94 14.76 12.17 -1.90
C SER A 94 14.10 12.19 -0.52
N ARG A 95 13.25 11.20 -0.22
CA ARG A 95 12.52 11.06 1.03
C ARG A 95 12.06 9.62 1.26
N VAL A 96 11.62 9.34 2.48
CA VAL A 96 11.00 8.08 2.89
C VAL A 96 9.59 8.32 3.39
N ILE A 97 8.67 7.40 3.11
CA ILE A 97 7.32 7.43 3.67
C ILE A 97 6.99 6.13 4.40
N LEU A 98 6.36 6.24 5.57
CA LEU A 98 6.05 5.13 6.47
C LEU A 98 4.56 5.13 6.81
N GLN A 99 4.04 3.95 7.12
CA GLN A 99 2.74 3.76 7.79
C GLN A 99 2.96 3.09 9.15
N ASP A 100 2.03 3.15 10.09
CA ASP A 100 2.27 2.77 11.49
C ASP A 100 2.59 1.28 11.77
N PHE A 101 2.11 0.31 10.98
CA PHE A 101 2.49 -1.10 11.13
C PHE A 101 3.97 -1.36 10.78
N THR A 102 4.54 -0.68 9.79
CA THR A 102 5.96 -0.82 9.43
C THR A 102 6.82 0.30 10.03
N GLY A 103 6.23 1.42 10.38
CA GLY A 103 6.89 2.55 11.02
C GLY A 103 7.22 2.26 12.48
N VAL A 104 6.34 1.61 13.24
CA VAL A 104 6.64 1.18 14.62
C VAL A 104 7.93 0.36 14.71
N PRO A 105 8.12 -0.74 13.95
CA PRO A 105 9.40 -1.46 13.99
C PRO A 105 10.58 -0.61 13.51
N CYS A 106 10.42 0.25 12.49
CA CYS A 106 11.50 1.17 12.08
C CYS A 106 11.93 2.10 13.22
N ILE A 107 10.99 2.66 13.96
CA ILE A 107 11.29 3.53 15.11
C ILE A 107 11.94 2.73 16.25
N VAL A 108 11.48 1.50 16.51
CA VAL A 108 12.08 0.59 17.49
C VAL A 108 13.53 0.28 17.13
N ASP A 109 13.83 0.04 15.86
CA ASP A 109 15.18 -0.23 15.38
C ASP A 109 16.08 0.99 15.53
N LEU A 110 15.63 2.18 15.11
CA LEU A 110 16.37 3.43 15.31
C LEU A 110 16.62 3.74 16.79
N ALA A 111 15.64 3.50 17.66
CA ALA A 111 15.80 3.65 19.11
C ALA A 111 16.83 2.65 19.66
N SER A 112 16.84 1.41 19.16
CA SER A 112 17.80 0.38 19.58
C SER A 112 19.22 0.66 19.07
N MET A 113 19.34 1.22 17.86
CA MET A 113 20.61 1.71 17.32
C MET A 113 21.16 2.88 18.15
N ARG A 114 20.29 3.76 18.68
CA ARG A 114 20.71 4.83 19.61
C ARG A 114 21.30 4.25 20.90
N ASP A 115 20.65 3.24 21.47
CA ASP A 115 21.19 2.55 22.64
C ASP A 115 22.52 1.89 22.34
N ALA A 116 22.64 1.14 21.23
CA ALA A 116 23.88 0.49 20.84
C ALA A 116 25.02 1.50 20.59
N MET A 117 24.71 2.64 19.96
CA MET A 117 25.66 3.74 19.78
C MET A 117 26.13 4.30 21.13
N ALA A 118 25.23 4.46 22.11
CA ALA A 118 25.58 4.89 23.47
C ALA A 118 26.44 3.87 24.20
N GLU A 119 26.08 2.59 24.14
CA GLU A 119 26.80 1.47 24.77
C GLU A 119 28.24 1.35 24.24
N LEU A 120 28.47 1.69 22.96
CA LEU A 120 29.79 1.77 22.34
C LEU A 120 30.55 3.09 22.59
N GLY A 121 30.00 3.99 23.42
CA GLY A 121 30.57 5.30 23.74
C GLY A 121 30.52 6.33 22.61
N GLY A 122 29.65 6.12 21.61
CA GLY A 122 29.38 7.07 20.53
C GLY A 122 28.26 8.07 20.88
N ASP A 123 27.94 8.96 19.94
CA ASP A 123 26.85 9.93 20.07
C ASP A 123 25.54 9.38 19.46
N PRO A 124 24.52 9.06 20.28
CA PRO A 124 23.23 8.55 19.80
C PRO A 124 22.51 9.50 18.85
N MET A 125 22.75 10.82 18.95
CA MET A 125 22.08 11.80 18.10
C MET A 125 22.50 11.72 16.64
N LYS A 126 23.59 11.01 16.32
CA LYS A 126 23.97 10.67 14.95
C LYS A 126 23.04 9.66 14.29
N ILE A 127 22.31 8.86 15.08
CA ILE A 127 21.23 8.02 14.59
C ILE A 127 20.01 8.92 14.41
N ASN A 128 19.90 9.49 13.22
CA ASN A 128 18.83 10.39 12.83
C ASN A 128 18.59 10.31 11.31
N PRO A 129 17.33 10.41 10.83
CA PRO A 129 17.05 10.55 9.42
C PRO A 129 17.76 11.75 8.77
N LEU A 130 18.49 11.50 7.68
CA LEU A 130 19.19 12.50 6.87
C LEU A 130 18.35 12.99 5.68
N VAL A 131 17.29 12.24 5.34
CA VAL A 131 16.26 12.63 4.38
C VAL A 131 14.93 12.86 5.10
N PRO A 132 13.99 13.64 4.53
CA PRO A 132 12.64 13.76 5.06
C PRO A 132 11.96 12.38 5.21
N VAL A 133 11.30 12.18 6.35
CA VAL A 133 10.51 10.99 6.68
C VAL A 133 9.12 11.41 7.11
N ASP A 134 8.11 10.88 6.43
CA ASP A 134 6.71 11.10 6.76
C ASP A 134 6.06 9.79 7.19
N LEU A 135 5.61 9.71 8.44
CA LEU A 135 4.91 8.54 8.98
C LEU A 135 3.43 8.87 9.14
N ILE A 136 2.55 8.09 8.51
CA ILE A 136 1.10 8.25 8.59
C ILE A 136 0.49 7.11 9.41
N ILE A 137 -0.36 7.44 10.38
CA ILE A 137 -1.05 6.44 11.19
C ILE A 137 -2.43 6.13 10.58
N ASP A 138 -2.53 5.03 9.84
CA ASP A 138 -3.70 4.65 9.05
C ASP A 138 -4.00 3.13 9.03
N HIS A 139 -3.09 2.29 9.52
CA HIS A 139 -3.24 0.84 9.60
C HIS A 139 -3.80 0.35 10.95
N SER A 140 -4.09 1.25 11.88
CA SER A 140 -4.51 0.90 13.25
C SER A 140 -6.01 0.83 13.45
N VAL A 141 -6.78 1.72 12.81
CA VAL A 141 -8.23 1.75 12.92
C VAL A 141 -8.86 0.46 12.35
N GLN A 142 -9.83 -0.08 13.07
CA GLN A 142 -10.60 -1.25 12.69
C GLN A 142 -12.09 -0.91 12.64
N VAL A 143 -12.83 -1.63 11.80
CA VAL A 143 -14.29 -1.45 11.67
C VAL A 143 -15.02 -2.26 12.75
N ASP A 144 -14.79 -1.91 14.03
CA ASP A 144 -15.46 -2.56 15.18
C ASP A 144 -16.96 -2.26 15.20
N HIS A 145 -17.31 -1.02 14.91
CA HIS A 145 -18.66 -0.50 14.77
C HIS A 145 -18.89 0.00 13.33
N TYR A 146 -20.12 -0.18 12.84
CA TYR A 146 -20.53 0.13 11.48
C TYR A 146 -22.03 0.40 11.40
N GLY A 147 -22.49 0.97 10.28
CA GLY A 147 -23.92 1.16 9.99
C GLY A 147 -24.61 2.26 10.81
N THR A 148 -23.88 3.05 11.59
CA THR A 148 -24.43 4.13 12.43
C THR A 148 -23.56 5.38 12.39
N SER A 149 -24.16 6.54 12.67
CA SER A 149 -23.47 7.84 12.69
C SER A 149 -22.39 7.97 13.77
N ASP A 150 -22.47 7.19 14.85
CA ASP A 150 -21.49 7.18 15.94
C ASP A 150 -20.35 6.15 15.74
N SER A 151 -20.35 5.43 14.61
CA SER A 151 -19.36 4.39 14.30
C SER A 151 -17.92 4.95 14.28
N ILE A 152 -17.68 6.09 13.63
CA ILE A 152 -16.36 6.74 13.62
C ILE A 152 -15.85 7.01 15.05
N THR A 153 -16.68 7.59 15.91
CA THR A 153 -16.25 7.95 17.28
C THR A 153 -15.90 6.70 18.08
N LYS A 154 -16.77 5.68 18.03
CA LYS A 154 -16.53 4.41 18.72
C LYS A 154 -15.28 3.69 18.23
N ASN A 155 -15.04 3.67 16.92
CA ASN A 155 -13.86 3.05 16.34
C ASN A 155 -12.58 3.78 16.74
N MET A 156 -12.58 5.12 16.72
CA MET A 156 -11.43 5.92 17.17
C MET A 156 -11.15 5.72 18.68
N ASP A 157 -12.18 5.68 19.53
CA ASP A 157 -12.02 5.41 20.97
C ASP A 157 -11.35 4.04 21.22
N ILE A 158 -11.81 3.01 20.49
CA ILE A 158 -11.22 1.67 20.56
C ILE A 158 -9.79 1.66 20.02
N GLU A 159 -9.52 2.37 18.92
CA GLU A 159 -8.21 2.50 18.32
C GLU A 159 -7.19 3.09 19.31
N TYR A 160 -7.52 4.22 19.96
CA TYR A 160 -6.63 4.82 20.97
C TYR A 160 -6.42 3.89 22.17
N LYS A 161 -7.47 3.20 22.62
CA LYS A 161 -7.36 2.23 23.72
C LYS A 161 -6.42 1.08 23.36
N ARG A 162 -6.52 0.55 22.14
CA ARG A 162 -5.71 -0.60 21.67
C ARG A 162 -4.27 -0.24 21.33
N ASN A 163 -4.00 1.00 20.95
CA ASN A 163 -2.73 1.40 20.35
C ASN A 163 -1.95 2.45 21.16
N MET A 164 -2.39 2.75 22.38
CA MET A 164 -1.80 3.76 23.29
C MET A 164 -0.26 3.70 23.37
N GLU A 165 0.33 2.52 23.59
CA GLU A 165 1.79 2.35 23.70
C GLU A 165 2.50 2.63 22.38
N ARG A 166 1.94 2.16 21.26
CA ARG A 166 2.48 2.41 19.91
C ARG A 166 2.43 3.90 19.58
N TYR A 167 1.33 4.56 19.89
CA TYR A 167 1.17 6.00 19.64
C TYR A 167 2.08 6.84 20.52
N THR A 168 2.33 6.39 21.75
CA THR A 168 3.32 7.01 22.65
C THR A 168 4.73 6.94 22.05
N LEU A 169 5.12 5.78 21.49
CA LEU A 169 6.40 5.63 20.77
C LEU A 169 6.46 6.57 19.56
N LEU A 170 5.42 6.60 18.72
CA LEU A 170 5.42 7.44 17.52
C LEU A 170 5.43 8.94 17.86
N LYS A 171 4.72 9.35 18.92
CA LYS A 171 4.75 10.73 19.41
C LYS A 171 6.11 11.10 20.02
N TRP A 172 6.80 10.16 20.67
CA TRP A 172 8.20 10.34 21.06
C TRP A 172 9.11 10.52 19.84
N ALA A 173 8.94 9.69 18.81
CA ALA A 173 9.75 9.73 17.59
C ALA A 173 9.61 11.08 16.87
N GLN A 174 8.37 11.59 16.75
CA GLN A 174 8.06 12.90 16.18
C GLN A 174 8.87 14.04 16.83
N LYS A 175 9.16 13.95 18.14
CA LYS A 175 9.94 14.96 18.86
C LYS A 175 11.45 14.68 18.87
N SER A 176 11.83 13.41 18.76
CA SER A 176 13.20 12.94 19.03
C SER A 176 14.07 12.80 17.78
N PHE A 177 13.46 12.73 16.60
CA PHE A 177 14.15 12.66 15.31
C PHE A 177 13.90 13.94 14.50
N LYS A 178 14.99 14.56 14.02
CA LYS A 178 14.91 15.62 13.00
C LYS A 178 14.50 15.00 11.67
N ASN A 179 13.90 15.80 10.79
CA ASN A 179 13.39 15.39 9.48
C ASN A 179 12.26 14.34 9.53
N MET A 180 11.68 14.07 10.69
CA MET A 180 10.56 13.13 10.84
C MET A 180 9.28 13.88 11.19
N ARG A 181 8.23 13.67 10.40
CA ARG A 181 6.86 14.11 10.72
C ARG A 181 5.98 12.89 10.95
N VAL A 182 5.08 13.00 11.91
CA VAL A 182 4.07 11.98 12.20
C VAL A 182 2.70 12.59 11.98
N PHE A 183 1.93 12.04 11.06
CA PHE A 183 0.53 12.36 10.82
C PHE A 183 -0.32 11.48 11.74
N PRO A 184 -1.01 12.07 12.74
CA PRO A 184 -1.77 11.32 13.74
C PRO A 184 -2.93 10.50 13.16
N PRO A 185 -3.55 9.62 13.97
CA PRO A 185 -4.77 8.92 13.57
C PRO A 185 -5.84 9.89 13.09
N GLY A 186 -6.56 9.53 12.02
CA GLY A 186 -7.62 10.35 11.44
C GLY A 186 -7.16 11.35 10.38
N SER A 187 -5.86 11.53 10.14
CA SER A 187 -5.35 12.48 9.13
C SER A 187 -5.56 12.00 7.68
N GLY A 188 -5.79 10.70 7.46
CA GLY A 188 -5.97 10.10 6.14
C GLY A 188 -5.09 8.86 5.92
N ILE A 189 -5.16 8.28 4.72
CA ILE A 189 -4.38 7.11 4.30
C ILE A 189 -3.07 7.58 3.65
N ILE A 190 -1.96 6.92 3.99
CA ILE A 190 -0.57 7.23 3.58
C ILE A 190 -0.46 7.72 2.13
N HIS A 191 -1.00 6.97 1.18
CA HIS A 191 -0.82 7.27 -0.24
C HIS A 191 -1.68 8.42 -0.74
N GLN A 192 -2.87 8.61 -0.16
CA GLN A 192 -3.74 9.74 -0.50
C GLN A 192 -3.20 11.04 0.12
N VAL A 193 -2.74 11.00 1.37
CA VAL A 193 -2.04 12.13 2.01
C VAL A 193 -0.74 12.47 1.26
N ASN A 194 -0.02 11.45 0.76
CA ASN A 194 1.17 11.65 -0.06
C ASN A 194 0.84 12.41 -1.36
N LEU A 195 -0.20 11.96 -2.05
CA LEU A 195 -0.63 12.53 -3.32
C LEU A 195 -1.19 13.94 -3.15
N GLU A 196 -2.05 14.18 -2.17
CA GLU A 196 -2.79 15.43 -1.98
C GLU A 196 -1.99 16.52 -1.27
N HIS A 197 -1.00 16.16 -0.43
CA HIS A 197 -0.36 17.11 0.47
C HIS A 197 1.18 17.05 0.51
N ILE A 198 1.77 15.86 0.70
CA ILE A 198 3.21 15.75 1.00
C ILE A 198 4.07 16.02 -0.23
N SER A 199 3.76 15.36 -1.35
CA SER A 199 4.59 15.43 -2.55
C SER A 199 4.49 16.80 -3.22
N LYS A 200 5.62 17.23 -3.78
CA LYS A 200 5.71 18.46 -4.58
C LYS A 200 6.13 18.19 -6.03
N ALA A 201 6.31 16.92 -6.44
CA ALA A 201 6.90 16.48 -7.71
C ALA A 201 8.35 16.93 -7.99
N VAL A 202 8.75 18.13 -7.57
CA VAL A 202 10.13 18.61 -7.51
C VAL A 202 10.41 19.05 -6.07
N MET A 203 11.44 18.46 -5.48
CA MET A 203 11.92 18.75 -4.15
C MET A 203 12.98 19.85 -4.21
N THR A 204 13.14 20.56 -3.09
CA THR A 204 14.22 21.52 -2.90
C THR A 204 14.98 21.19 -1.63
N ASP A 205 16.30 21.35 -1.66
CA ASP A 205 17.19 21.21 -0.50
C ASP A 205 18.06 22.46 -0.42
N GLU A 206 18.20 23.03 0.77
CA GLU A 206 19.00 24.24 1.00
C GLU A 206 20.25 23.88 1.78
N LYS A 207 21.42 24.10 1.16
CA LYS A 207 22.73 23.86 1.76
C LYS A 207 23.65 25.03 1.45
N ASP A 208 24.32 25.56 2.47
CA ASP A 208 25.28 26.66 2.34
C ASP A 208 24.74 27.91 1.60
N GLY A 209 23.45 28.21 1.76
CA GLY A 209 22.77 29.33 1.10
C GLY A 209 22.38 29.07 -0.37
N GLU A 210 22.58 27.85 -0.86
CA GLU A 210 22.22 27.40 -2.20
C GLU A 210 20.99 26.49 -2.14
N VAL A 211 19.92 26.85 -2.86
CA VAL A 211 18.70 26.04 -2.97
C VAL A 211 18.78 25.19 -4.23
N THR A 212 18.95 23.88 -4.07
CA THR A 212 19.00 22.93 -5.18
C THR A 212 17.62 22.33 -5.43
N ALA A 213 17.14 22.36 -6.67
CA ALA A 213 15.92 21.69 -7.10
C ALA A 213 16.22 20.37 -7.81
N PHE A 214 15.42 19.34 -7.55
CA PHE A 214 15.57 17.99 -8.11
C PHE A 214 14.24 17.22 -8.08
N PRO A 215 14.06 16.14 -8.87
CA PRO A 215 12.83 15.38 -8.88
C PRO A 215 12.51 14.79 -7.50
N ASP A 216 11.25 14.88 -7.09
CA ASP A 216 10.76 14.10 -5.95
C ASP A 216 10.87 12.62 -6.31
N THR A 217 11.40 11.86 -5.35
CA THR A 217 11.59 10.42 -5.42
C THR A 217 11.40 9.81 -4.04
N VAL A 218 10.68 8.70 -3.94
CA VAL A 218 10.29 8.16 -2.63
C VAL A 218 10.33 6.64 -2.59
N ILE A 219 10.95 6.11 -1.55
CA ILE A 219 10.73 4.73 -1.13
C ILE A 219 9.80 4.74 0.08
N GLY A 220 8.96 3.72 0.21
CA GLY A 220 8.08 3.62 1.37
C GLY A 220 7.95 2.23 1.91
N THR A 221 7.63 2.11 3.19
CA THR A 221 7.42 0.81 3.85
C THR A 221 5.99 0.28 3.64
N ASP A 222 5.46 0.52 2.44
CA ASP A 222 4.19 0.01 1.93
C ASP A 222 4.32 -0.25 0.43
N SER A 223 3.81 -1.39 -0.06
CA SER A 223 3.95 -1.77 -1.46
C SER A 223 3.31 -0.78 -2.43
N HIS A 224 2.22 -0.11 -2.04
CA HIS A 224 1.47 0.79 -2.91
C HIS A 224 1.98 2.24 -2.86
N THR A 225 3.18 2.48 -2.30
CA THR A 225 3.90 3.75 -2.50
C THR A 225 4.03 4.08 -3.99
N THR A 226 3.92 3.07 -4.86
CA THR A 226 3.81 3.22 -6.31
C THR A 226 2.65 4.12 -6.77
N MET A 227 1.63 4.37 -5.95
CA MET A 227 0.53 5.28 -6.28
C MET A 227 1.00 6.70 -6.65
N ILE A 228 2.10 7.16 -6.04
CA ILE A 228 2.63 8.51 -6.27
C ILE A 228 3.21 8.71 -7.68
N ASN A 229 3.51 7.62 -8.40
CA ASN A 229 4.03 7.71 -9.76
C ASN A 229 3.01 8.24 -10.77
N GLY A 230 1.72 8.30 -10.41
CA GLY A 230 0.69 9.02 -11.17
C GLY A 230 0.93 10.55 -11.22
N LEU A 231 1.75 11.08 -10.29
CA LEU A 231 2.15 12.50 -10.19
C LEU A 231 3.54 12.77 -10.83
N GLY A 232 4.15 11.80 -11.52
CA GLY A 232 5.51 11.94 -12.06
C GLY A 232 6.63 11.80 -11.04
N VAL A 233 6.32 11.24 -9.85
CA VAL A 233 7.27 10.99 -8.78
C VAL A 233 7.69 9.54 -8.80
N LEU A 234 8.97 9.27 -9.00
CA LEU A 234 9.47 7.90 -9.06
C LEU A 234 9.52 7.31 -7.65
N GLY A 235 8.69 6.30 -7.39
CA GLY A 235 8.65 5.66 -6.08
C GLY A 235 8.05 4.26 -6.01
N TRP A 236 8.42 3.50 -4.98
CA TRP A 236 7.99 2.12 -4.80
C TRP A 236 8.11 1.66 -3.35
N GLY A 237 7.52 0.52 -3.05
CA GLY A 237 7.58 -0.09 -1.72
C GLY A 237 8.87 -0.87 -1.48
N VAL A 238 9.43 -0.75 -0.27
CA VAL A 238 10.60 -1.48 0.22
C VAL A 238 10.35 -1.99 1.66
N GLY A 239 11.24 -2.83 2.18
CA GLY A 239 11.21 -3.25 3.58
C GLY A 239 11.62 -2.13 4.55
N GLY A 240 11.33 -2.34 5.84
CA GLY A 240 11.72 -1.40 6.90
C GLY A 240 13.22 -1.18 6.98
N ILE A 241 14.01 -2.24 6.81
CA ILE A 241 15.48 -2.20 6.89
C ILE A 241 16.08 -1.34 5.76
N GLU A 242 15.60 -1.50 4.53
CA GLU A 242 16.04 -0.65 3.41
C GLU A 242 15.66 0.81 3.63
N ALA A 243 14.45 1.06 4.16
CA ALA A 243 14.00 2.39 4.51
C ALA A 243 14.87 3.02 5.60
N GLU A 244 15.19 2.29 6.67
CA GLU A 244 16.11 2.72 7.74
C GLU A 244 17.51 3.01 7.21
N ALA A 245 18.05 2.17 6.33
CA ALA A 245 19.36 2.38 5.71
C ALA A 245 19.39 3.72 4.94
N VAL A 246 18.35 4.01 4.15
CA VAL A 246 18.19 5.28 3.44
C VAL A 246 18.01 6.45 4.39
N MET A 247 17.22 6.29 5.45
CA MET A 247 17.11 7.30 6.51
C MET A 247 18.50 7.64 7.08
N LEU A 248 19.38 6.66 7.25
CA LEU A 248 20.73 6.86 7.79
C LEU A 248 21.79 7.22 6.72
N GLY A 249 21.37 7.51 5.49
CA GLY A 249 22.24 8.02 4.42
C GLY A 249 22.93 6.98 3.55
N GLN A 250 22.59 5.69 3.69
CA GLN A 250 22.98 4.69 2.70
C GLN A 250 22.14 4.87 1.43
N PRO A 251 22.71 4.62 0.24
CA PRO A 251 21.90 4.50 -0.96
C PRO A 251 21.03 3.24 -0.89
N TYR A 252 19.94 3.26 -1.64
CA TYR A 252 19.24 2.04 -2.03
C TYR A 252 19.97 1.44 -3.24
N TYR A 253 20.48 0.22 -3.10
CA TYR A 253 21.10 -0.50 -4.21
C TYR A 253 20.04 -1.19 -5.05
N MET A 254 20.11 -1.00 -6.36
CA MET A 254 19.18 -1.62 -7.31
C MET A 254 19.86 -1.93 -8.63
N THR A 255 19.32 -2.90 -9.36
CA THR A 255 19.72 -3.12 -10.75
C THR A 255 19.10 -2.06 -11.66
N ILE A 256 19.82 -1.63 -12.69
CA ILE A 256 19.26 -0.79 -13.76
C ILE A 256 18.05 -1.55 -14.38
N PRO A 257 16.82 -0.99 -14.32
CA PRO A 257 15.63 -1.75 -14.66
C PRO A 257 15.40 -1.82 -16.17
N GLU A 258 14.80 -2.91 -16.62
CA GLU A 258 14.07 -2.93 -17.90
C GLU A 258 12.81 -2.04 -17.78
N VAL A 259 12.39 -1.41 -18.87
CA VAL A 259 11.19 -0.55 -18.89
C VAL A 259 10.24 -0.99 -19.99
N VAL A 260 9.02 -1.35 -19.60
CA VAL A 260 7.91 -1.70 -20.49
C VAL A 260 7.07 -0.45 -20.75
N GLY A 261 7.05 0.01 -21.99
CA GLY A 261 6.21 1.14 -22.41
C GLY A 261 4.78 0.67 -22.68
N VAL A 262 3.79 1.21 -21.95
CA VAL A 262 2.38 0.93 -22.17
C VAL A 262 1.74 2.08 -22.91
N ARG A 263 1.51 1.90 -24.21
CA ARG A 263 0.86 2.90 -25.07
C ARG A 263 -0.65 2.84 -24.87
N LEU A 264 -1.20 3.86 -24.23
CA LEU A 264 -2.63 4.02 -24.05
C LEU A 264 -3.26 4.82 -25.19
N SER A 265 -4.39 4.33 -25.69
CA SER A 265 -5.21 4.99 -26.72
C SER A 265 -6.70 4.90 -26.37
N GLY A 266 -7.56 5.60 -27.12
CA GLY A 266 -9.00 5.60 -26.87
C GLY A 266 -9.44 6.47 -25.69
N THR A 267 -10.64 6.21 -25.19
CA THR A 267 -11.27 6.84 -24.03
C THR A 267 -12.12 5.78 -23.32
N LEU A 268 -12.30 5.92 -22.01
CA LEU A 268 -13.19 5.04 -21.25
C LEU A 268 -14.63 5.13 -21.81
N PRO A 269 -15.29 4.00 -22.09
CA PRO A 269 -16.70 3.99 -22.49
C PRO A 269 -17.63 4.50 -21.39
N GLU A 270 -18.80 5.04 -21.78
CA GLU A 270 -19.86 5.38 -20.83
C GLU A 270 -20.25 4.14 -20.00
N GLY A 271 -20.50 4.34 -18.71
CA GLY A 271 -20.83 3.24 -17.80
C GLY A 271 -19.62 2.49 -17.23
N THR A 272 -18.40 2.79 -17.68
CA THR A 272 -17.16 2.26 -17.09
C THR A 272 -16.52 3.27 -16.13
N THR A 273 -15.66 2.78 -15.26
CA THR A 273 -14.97 3.56 -14.23
C THR A 273 -13.45 3.41 -14.34
N ALA A 274 -12.72 4.30 -13.67
CA ALA A 274 -11.28 4.17 -13.51
C ALA A 274 -10.88 2.82 -12.85
N THR A 275 -11.74 2.29 -11.97
CA THR A 275 -11.52 0.98 -11.35
C THR A 275 -11.58 -0.14 -12.38
N ASP A 276 -12.50 -0.09 -13.33
CA ASP A 276 -12.56 -1.08 -14.42
C ASP A 276 -11.30 -1.06 -15.28
N LEU A 277 -10.78 0.14 -15.57
CA LEU A 277 -9.50 0.29 -16.28
C LEU A 277 -8.34 -0.30 -15.46
N ALA A 278 -8.26 0.03 -14.17
CA ALA A 278 -7.20 -0.46 -13.29
C ALA A 278 -7.19 -1.99 -13.19
N LEU A 279 -8.36 -2.62 -13.04
CA LEU A 279 -8.49 -4.08 -13.03
C LEU A 279 -8.11 -4.70 -14.39
N THR A 280 -8.53 -4.06 -15.50
CA THR A 280 -8.22 -4.54 -16.86
C THR A 280 -6.72 -4.45 -17.18
N ILE A 281 -6.07 -3.34 -16.81
CA ILE A 281 -4.62 -3.17 -16.94
C ILE A 281 -3.87 -4.17 -16.05
N THR A 282 -4.38 -4.44 -14.85
CA THR A 282 -3.77 -5.43 -13.94
C THR A 282 -3.78 -6.83 -14.54
N GLU A 283 -4.93 -7.27 -15.06
CA GLU A 283 -5.06 -8.53 -15.80
C GLU A 283 -4.11 -8.58 -17.01
N PHE A 284 -4.10 -7.52 -17.81
CA PHE A 284 -3.30 -7.40 -19.03
C PHE A 284 -1.79 -7.50 -18.74
N LEU A 285 -1.28 -6.70 -17.81
CA LEU A 285 0.14 -6.67 -17.48
C LEU A 285 0.59 -7.92 -16.72
N ARG A 286 -0.29 -8.56 -15.95
CA ARG A 286 0.03 -9.89 -15.38
C ARG A 286 0.23 -10.95 -16.43
N LYS A 287 -0.63 -10.99 -17.46
CA LYS A 287 -0.45 -11.89 -18.60
C LYS A 287 0.86 -11.59 -19.35
N HIS A 288 1.26 -10.33 -19.39
CA HIS A 288 2.51 -9.87 -20.02
C HIS A 288 3.79 -10.12 -19.20
N ARG A 289 3.68 -10.41 -17.89
CA ARG A 289 4.79 -10.74 -16.98
C ARG A 289 5.83 -9.63 -16.79
N VAL A 290 5.39 -8.50 -16.25
CA VAL A 290 6.23 -7.33 -15.96
C VAL A 290 6.95 -7.38 -14.60
N VAL A 291 7.15 -8.57 -14.02
CA VAL A 291 7.76 -8.73 -12.69
C VAL A 291 9.20 -8.23 -12.66
N GLY A 292 9.52 -7.37 -11.69
CA GLY A 292 10.88 -6.81 -11.52
C GLY A 292 11.25 -5.72 -12.55
N LYS A 293 10.32 -5.36 -13.45
CA LYS A 293 10.51 -4.30 -14.44
C LYS A 293 9.86 -2.99 -13.98
N PHE A 294 10.22 -1.90 -14.64
CA PHE A 294 9.44 -0.67 -14.61
C PHE A 294 8.37 -0.74 -15.71
N VAL A 295 7.21 -0.17 -15.43
CA VAL A 295 6.17 0.11 -16.43
C VAL A 295 6.08 1.62 -16.57
N GLU A 296 6.06 2.14 -17.80
CA GLU A 296 5.88 3.57 -18.08
C GLU A 296 4.72 3.76 -19.05
N PHE A 297 3.74 4.57 -18.66
CA PHE A 297 2.53 4.83 -19.44
C PHE A 297 2.72 6.06 -20.33
N PHE A 298 2.35 5.92 -21.61
CA PHE A 298 2.47 6.99 -22.59
C PHE A 298 1.37 6.90 -23.66
N GLY A 299 1.33 7.87 -24.57
CA GLY A 299 0.39 7.93 -25.69
C GLY A 299 -0.83 8.81 -25.44
N LYS A 300 -1.67 8.93 -26.48
CA LYS A 300 -2.82 9.87 -26.50
C LYS A 300 -3.85 9.62 -25.40
N GLY A 301 -3.97 8.38 -24.91
CA GLY A 301 -4.85 8.02 -23.80
C GLY A 301 -4.44 8.72 -22.50
N VAL A 302 -3.14 8.81 -22.21
CA VAL A 302 -2.61 9.44 -20.98
C VAL A 302 -3.02 10.91 -20.88
N LYS A 303 -2.99 11.64 -22.00
CA LYS A 303 -3.37 13.07 -22.05
C LYS A 303 -4.85 13.34 -21.73
N ARG A 304 -5.69 12.30 -21.70
CA ARG A 304 -7.13 12.39 -21.39
C ARG A 304 -7.46 11.91 -19.99
N MET A 305 -6.51 11.33 -19.28
CA MET A 305 -6.70 10.80 -17.93
C MET A 305 -6.51 11.91 -16.90
N SER A 306 -7.42 11.96 -15.92
CA SER A 306 -7.21 12.78 -14.73
C SER A 306 -6.04 12.24 -13.91
N LEU A 307 -5.46 13.06 -13.05
CA LEU A 307 -4.39 12.59 -12.18
C LEU A 307 -4.83 11.46 -11.24
N ALA A 308 -6.09 11.48 -10.81
CA ALA A 308 -6.64 10.44 -9.95
C ALA A 308 -6.75 9.08 -10.66
N ASP A 309 -7.01 9.06 -11.97
CA ASP A 309 -7.01 7.83 -12.77
C ASP A 309 -5.59 7.27 -12.90
N ARG A 310 -4.61 8.15 -13.16
CA ARG A 310 -3.19 7.77 -13.24
C ARG A 310 -2.70 7.17 -11.93
N ALA A 311 -3.02 7.81 -10.81
CA ALA A 311 -2.68 7.33 -9.48
C ALA A 311 -3.30 5.96 -9.19
N MET A 312 -4.53 5.69 -9.65
CA MET A 312 -5.17 4.38 -9.49
C MET A 312 -4.43 3.28 -10.27
N LEU A 313 -4.01 3.53 -11.51
CA LEU A 313 -3.22 2.58 -12.30
C LEU A 313 -1.83 2.35 -11.71
N ALA A 314 -1.20 3.42 -11.21
CA ALA A 314 0.11 3.36 -10.56
C ALA A 314 0.05 2.62 -9.20
N ASN A 315 -1.05 2.78 -8.46
CA ASN A 315 -1.29 2.09 -7.18
C ASN A 315 -1.24 0.57 -7.36
N MET A 316 -1.84 0.04 -8.43
CA MET A 316 -1.94 -1.40 -8.72
C MET A 316 -0.62 -2.04 -9.21
N ALA A 317 0.50 -1.30 -9.23
CA ALA A 317 1.78 -1.83 -9.71
C ALA A 317 2.26 -3.11 -9.02
N PRO A 318 2.18 -3.24 -7.68
CA PRO A 318 2.48 -4.49 -7.01
C PRO A 318 1.56 -5.63 -7.46
N GLU A 319 0.29 -5.33 -7.77
CA GLU A 319 -0.72 -6.29 -8.19
C GLU A 319 -0.50 -6.79 -9.62
N TYR A 320 0.12 -6.01 -10.52
CA TYR A 320 0.61 -6.50 -11.83
C TYR A 320 2.09 -6.85 -11.91
N GLY A 321 2.85 -6.59 -10.84
CA GLY A 321 4.20 -7.12 -10.59
C GLY A 321 5.34 -6.18 -10.92
N ALA A 322 5.03 -5.03 -11.51
CA ALA A 322 6.05 -4.05 -11.78
C ALA A 322 6.57 -3.48 -10.46
N THR A 323 7.83 -3.05 -10.48
CA THR A 323 8.39 -2.26 -9.37
C THR A 323 7.67 -0.91 -9.26
N THR A 324 7.27 -0.35 -10.40
CA THR A 324 6.51 0.90 -10.51
C THR A 324 5.67 0.95 -11.79
N GLY A 325 4.59 1.72 -11.77
CA GLY A 325 3.82 2.14 -12.94
C GLY A 325 3.87 3.67 -13.08
N PHE A 326 4.75 4.17 -13.95
CA PHE A 326 5.16 5.56 -14.03
C PHE A 326 4.38 6.36 -15.06
N PHE A 327 3.91 7.56 -14.67
CA PHE A 327 3.34 8.57 -15.56
C PHE A 327 4.23 9.81 -15.51
N PRO A 328 4.83 10.26 -16.62
CA PRO A 328 5.66 11.47 -16.63
C PRO A 328 4.88 12.72 -16.20
N VAL A 329 5.61 13.73 -15.71
CA VAL A 329 5.05 15.05 -15.41
C VAL A 329 4.51 15.69 -16.68
N ASP A 330 3.29 16.23 -16.63
CA ASP A 330 2.66 16.96 -17.73
C ASP A 330 1.70 18.06 -17.21
N GLU A 331 0.91 18.67 -18.09
CA GLU A 331 -0.03 19.73 -17.75
C GLU A 331 -1.06 19.30 -16.68
N GLU A 332 -1.50 18.03 -16.70
CA GLU A 332 -2.43 17.52 -15.69
C GLU A 332 -1.76 17.41 -14.31
N THR A 333 -0.47 17.10 -14.27
CA THR A 333 0.33 17.16 -13.04
C THR A 333 0.34 18.58 -12.46
N ILE A 334 0.57 19.59 -13.32
CA ILE A 334 0.56 21.00 -12.93
C ILE A 334 -0.84 21.44 -12.46
N ASN A 335 -1.88 21.04 -13.18
CA ASN A 335 -3.27 21.34 -12.82
C ASN A 335 -3.65 20.75 -11.46
N TYR A 336 -3.26 19.50 -11.21
CA TYR A 336 -3.52 18.85 -9.93
C TYR A 336 -2.78 19.52 -8.77
N LEU A 337 -1.51 19.88 -8.94
CA LEU A 337 -0.76 20.64 -7.92
C LEU A 337 -1.46 21.97 -7.60
N LYS A 338 -1.95 22.69 -8.61
CA LYS A 338 -2.74 23.92 -8.40
C LYS A 338 -4.07 23.63 -7.68
N LEU A 339 -4.82 22.62 -8.12
CA LEU A 339 -6.09 22.20 -7.52
C LEU A 339 -5.95 21.81 -6.05
N THR A 340 -4.81 21.28 -5.66
CA THR A 340 -4.51 20.84 -4.29
C THR A 340 -3.80 21.90 -3.45
N GLY A 341 -3.75 23.15 -3.92
CA GLY A 341 -3.22 24.28 -3.16
C GLY A 341 -1.70 24.40 -3.18
N ARG A 342 -1.01 23.75 -4.12
CA ARG A 342 0.46 23.75 -4.29
C ARG A 342 0.89 24.57 -5.50
N GLY A 343 0.33 25.78 -5.64
CA GLY A 343 0.57 26.69 -6.79
C GLY A 343 2.04 27.03 -7.01
N ASP A 344 2.74 27.49 -5.97
CA ASP A 344 4.18 27.82 -6.03
C ASP A 344 5.03 26.60 -6.46
N ALA A 345 4.68 25.41 -5.96
CA ALA A 345 5.35 24.18 -6.37
C ALA A 345 5.07 23.86 -7.84
N ALA A 346 3.83 24.07 -8.31
CA ALA A 346 3.45 23.83 -9.70
C ALA A 346 4.31 24.67 -10.67
N SER A 347 4.58 25.94 -10.36
CA SER A 347 5.45 26.81 -11.17
C SER A 347 6.88 26.27 -11.26
N LEU A 348 7.46 25.85 -10.12
CA LEU A 348 8.80 25.23 -10.11
C LEU A 348 8.82 23.91 -10.87
N VAL A 349 7.84 23.03 -10.65
CA VAL A 349 7.74 21.73 -11.31
C VAL A 349 7.66 21.88 -12.82
N GLU A 350 6.86 22.82 -13.31
CA GLU A 350 6.73 23.08 -14.75
C GLU A 350 8.07 23.54 -15.34
N ALA A 351 8.69 24.57 -14.77
CA ALA A 351 9.95 25.13 -15.27
C ALA A 351 11.10 24.10 -15.20
N TYR A 352 11.26 23.43 -14.06
CA TYR A 352 12.29 22.42 -13.83
C TYR A 352 12.12 21.23 -14.78
N SER A 353 10.91 20.70 -14.91
CA SER A 353 10.66 19.51 -15.73
C SER A 353 10.87 19.79 -17.21
N LYS A 354 10.54 21.00 -17.69
CA LYS A 354 10.82 21.41 -19.08
C LYS A 354 12.31 21.54 -19.33
N GLU A 355 13.06 22.19 -18.43
CA GLU A 355 14.51 22.36 -18.54
C GLU A 355 15.26 21.01 -18.53
N GLN A 356 14.79 20.04 -17.73
CA GLN A 356 15.41 18.73 -17.61
C GLN A 356 14.95 17.71 -18.67
N GLY A 357 13.98 18.05 -19.52
CA GLY A 357 13.36 17.10 -20.44
C GLY A 357 12.56 16.01 -19.70
N LEU A 358 11.96 16.33 -18.55
CA LEU A 358 11.07 15.46 -17.78
C LEU A 358 9.58 15.74 -18.00
N PHE A 359 9.26 16.80 -18.75
CA PHE A 359 7.89 17.19 -19.09
C PHE A 359 7.40 16.47 -20.36
N TYR A 360 6.23 15.84 -20.30
CA TYR A 360 5.64 15.06 -21.38
C TYR A 360 4.52 15.80 -22.13
N TYR A 361 4.80 16.14 -23.38
CA TYR A 361 3.90 16.89 -24.27
C TYR A 361 2.90 15.98 -25.01
N GLY A 362 3.11 14.66 -25.04
CA GLY A 362 2.19 13.69 -25.67
C GLY A 362 2.64 13.15 -27.03
N GLY A 363 3.73 13.69 -27.58
CA GLY A 363 4.29 13.30 -28.89
C GLY A 363 5.61 12.55 -28.80
N GLU A 364 6.19 12.47 -27.61
CA GLU A 364 7.44 11.79 -27.35
C GLU A 364 7.28 10.27 -27.45
N GLU A 365 8.29 9.65 -28.03
CA GLU A 365 8.39 8.20 -28.25
C GLU A 365 9.72 7.71 -27.66
N PRO A 366 9.82 7.56 -26.33
CA PRO A 366 11.02 6.97 -25.72
C PRO A 366 11.27 5.55 -26.24
N GLU A 367 12.54 5.18 -26.28
CA GLU A 367 12.97 3.81 -26.52
C GLU A 367 12.70 2.99 -25.26
N TYR A 368 11.79 2.02 -25.34
CA TYR A 368 11.50 1.10 -24.25
C TYR A 368 12.14 -0.27 -24.51
N THR A 369 12.26 -1.09 -23.48
CA THR A 369 12.70 -2.49 -23.61
C THR A 369 11.72 -3.26 -24.48
N GLU A 370 10.44 -2.95 -24.33
CA GLU A 370 9.33 -3.43 -25.14
C GLU A 370 8.16 -2.44 -25.05
N VAL A 371 7.33 -2.39 -26.10
CA VAL A 371 6.11 -1.58 -26.12
C VAL A 371 4.91 -2.50 -26.22
N VAL A 372 3.93 -2.27 -25.36
CA VAL A 372 2.63 -2.93 -25.39
C VAL A 372 1.53 -1.89 -25.61
N GLU A 373 0.58 -2.20 -26.48
CA GLU A 373 -0.51 -1.27 -26.81
C GLU A 373 -1.80 -1.69 -26.12
N PHE A 374 -2.51 -0.72 -25.55
CA PHE A 374 -3.80 -0.92 -24.94
C PHE A 374 -4.80 0.16 -25.37
N ASP A 375 -5.96 -0.29 -25.85
CA ASP A 375 -7.08 0.55 -26.26
C ASP A 375 -8.10 0.60 -25.12
N ILE A 376 -8.18 1.75 -24.47
CA ILE A 376 -9.05 2.01 -23.32
C ILE A 376 -10.53 1.82 -23.68
N SER A 377 -10.92 1.99 -24.96
CA SER A 377 -12.32 1.82 -25.38
C SER A 377 -12.83 0.37 -25.28
N LYS A 378 -11.94 -0.60 -25.07
CA LYS A 378 -12.29 -2.02 -24.87
C LYS A 378 -12.61 -2.37 -23.42
N VAL A 379 -12.43 -1.43 -22.49
CA VAL A 379 -12.77 -1.65 -21.08
C VAL A 379 -14.27 -1.85 -20.95
N VAL A 380 -14.66 -2.81 -20.10
CA VAL A 380 -16.05 -3.10 -19.76
C VAL A 380 -16.22 -3.06 -18.24
N PRO A 381 -17.42 -2.78 -17.72
CA PRO A 381 -17.68 -2.87 -16.29
C PRO A 381 -17.32 -4.26 -15.77
N SER A 382 -16.59 -4.31 -14.66
CA SER A 382 -15.99 -5.54 -14.17
C SER A 382 -15.76 -5.54 -12.65
N VAL A 383 -15.58 -6.74 -12.12
CA VAL A 383 -15.05 -6.98 -10.78
C VAL A 383 -13.82 -7.87 -10.90
N ALA A 384 -13.04 -8.04 -9.83
CA ALA A 384 -11.96 -9.03 -9.80
C ALA A 384 -12.03 -9.92 -8.56
N GLY A 385 -11.94 -11.23 -8.74
CA GLY A 385 -12.06 -12.21 -7.65
C GLY A 385 -12.38 -13.62 -8.12
N PRO A 386 -12.62 -14.56 -7.19
CA PRO A 386 -12.83 -14.36 -5.75
C PRO A 386 -11.56 -14.33 -4.88
N SER A 387 -10.37 -14.51 -5.47
CA SER A 387 -9.16 -14.75 -4.66
C SER A 387 -7.91 -14.02 -5.11
N ARG A 388 -7.89 -13.39 -6.29
CA ARG A 388 -6.71 -12.64 -6.77
C ARG A 388 -7.12 -11.36 -7.52
N PRO A 389 -6.30 -10.30 -7.47
CA PRO A 389 -6.62 -9.01 -8.12
C PRO A 389 -6.67 -9.08 -9.65
N GLN A 390 -5.90 -9.99 -10.25
CA GLN A 390 -5.84 -10.20 -11.70
C GLN A 390 -6.96 -11.10 -12.24
N ASP A 391 -7.79 -11.70 -11.38
CA ASP A 391 -8.92 -12.54 -11.77
C ASP A 391 -10.12 -11.66 -12.16
N ARG A 392 -9.95 -10.82 -13.19
CA ARG A 392 -10.99 -9.90 -13.67
C ARG A 392 -12.13 -10.65 -14.35
N LEU A 393 -13.35 -10.22 -14.04
CA LEU A 393 -14.60 -10.79 -14.52
C LEU A 393 -15.50 -9.65 -15.03
N PRO A 394 -15.95 -9.67 -16.30
CA PRO A 394 -17.08 -8.86 -16.73
C PRO A 394 -18.32 -9.10 -15.84
N LEU A 395 -19.18 -8.10 -15.65
CA LEU A 395 -20.30 -8.22 -14.70
C LEU A 395 -21.25 -9.40 -14.97
N ASN A 396 -21.45 -9.75 -16.25
CA ASN A 396 -22.30 -10.88 -16.66
C ASN A 396 -21.71 -12.27 -16.32
N ASP A 397 -20.42 -12.33 -15.98
CA ASP A 397 -19.72 -13.57 -15.63
C ASP A 397 -19.59 -13.77 -14.11
N LEU A 398 -19.98 -12.77 -13.28
CA LEU A 398 -19.86 -12.83 -11.82
C LEU A 398 -20.54 -14.06 -11.22
N LYS A 399 -21.84 -14.23 -11.53
CA LYS A 399 -22.65 -15.37 -11.08
C LYS A 399 -22.01 -16.71 -11.43
N LYS A 400 -21.65 -16.88 -12.71
CA LYS A 400 -21.02 -18.11 -13.24
C LYS A 400 -19.69 -18.41 -12.55
N SER A 401 -18.85 -17.39 -12.37
CA SER A 401 -17.56 -17.52 -11.69
C SER A 401 -17.76 -17.97 -10.24
N PHE A 402 -18.72 -17.37 -9.55
CA PHE A 402 -19.05 -17.74 -8.17
C PHE A 402 -19.59 -19.18 -8.05
N THR A 403 -20.53 -19.60 -8.89
CA THR A 403 -21.02 -20.99 -8.93
C THR A 403 -19.87 -21.98 -9.16
N GLY A 404 -18.94 -21.65 -10.07
CA GLY A 404 -17.73 -22.45 -10.30
C GLY A 404 -16.81 -22.54 -9.08
N PHE A 405 -16.66 -21.43 -8.34
CA PHE A 405 -15.90 -21.39 -7.10
C PHE A 405 -16.52 -22.23 -5.96
N ILE A 406 -17.85 -22.25 -5.84
CA ILE A 406 -18.52 -23.16 -4.88
C ILE A 406 -18.21 -24.60 -5.24
N ALA A 407 -18.40 -24.98 -6.51
CA ALA A 407 -18.18 -26.34 -6.98
C ALA A 407 -16.75 -26.83 -6.72
N SER A 408 -15.75 -25.96 -6.96
CA SER A 408 -14.35 -26.28 -6.67
C SER A 408 -14.03 -26.29 -5.17
N SER A 409 -14.61 -25.39 -4.39
CA SER A 409 -14.37 -25.32 -2.94
C SER A 409 -14.91 -26.53 -2.18
N ARG A 410 -15.95 -27.18 -2.73
CA ARG A 410 -16.64 -28.32 -2.10
C ARG A 410 -16.17 -29.68 -2.60
N SER A 411 -15.58 -29.76 -3.80
CA SER A 411 -15.03 -31.01 -4.34
C SER A 411 -13.81 -31.54 -3.57
N TYR A 412 -13.12 -30.70 -2.81
CA TYR A 412 -12.03 -31.10 -1.90
C TYR A 412 -12.51 -31.64 -0.55
N ASP A 413 -13.82 -31.56 -0.26
CA ASP A 413 -14.38 -31.98 1.01
C ASP A 413 -15.19 -33.27 0.79
N ALA A 414 -14.55 -34.43 1.01
CA ALA A 414 -15.08 -35.76 0.70
C ALA A 414 -16.41 -36.12 1.42
N ASN A 415 -16.83 -35.28 2.39
CA ASN A 415 -18.05 -35.41 3.17
C ASN A 415 -19.10 -34.31 2.87
N SER A 416 -18.89 -33.42 1.89
CA SER A 416 -19.85 -32.35 1.59
C SER A 416 -20.85 -32.78 0.51
N GLU A 417 -22.13 -32.84 0.86
CA GLU A 417 -23.20 -32.88 -0.13
C GLU A 417 -23.12 -31.64 -1.03
N SER A 418 -23.18 -31.84 -2.34
CA SER A 418 -22.97 -30.81 -3.38
C SER A 418 -24.07 -29.74 -3.46
N ALA A 419 -25.03 -29.72 -2.52
CA ALA A 419 -26.19 -28.83 -2.56
C ALA A 419 -25.87 -27.47 -1.92
N GLU A 420 -26.32 -26.37 -2.54
CA GLU A 420 -26.30 -25.03 -1.95
C GLU A 420 -26.80 -25.06 -0.51
N LYS A 421 -26.02 -24.44 0.39
CA LYS A 421 -26.32 -24.43 1.81
C LYS A 421 -27.09 -23.18 2.15
N GLU A 422 -28.05 -23.36 3.05
CA GLU A 422 -28.90 -22.29 3.51
C GLU A 422 -29.11 -22.37 5.01
N VAL A 423 -29.11 -21.19 5.66
CA VAL A 423 -29.27 -21.05 7.10
C VAL A 423 -30.19 -19.87 7.38
N VAL A 424 -31.20 -20.11 8.22
CA VAL A 424 -32.03 -19.03 8.76
C VAL A 424 -31.36 -18.48 10.02
N ILE A 425 -31.13 -17.18 10.05
CA ILE A 425 -30.57 -16.46 11.19
C ILE A 425 -31.50 -15.33 11.63
N ASN A 426 -31.31 -14.85 12.87
CA ASN A 426 -32.02 -13.71 13.40
C ASN A 426 -31.03 -12.57 13.69
N ILE A 427 -31.18 -11.44 13.00
CA ILE A 427 -30.38 -10.23 13.22
C ILE A 427 -31.33 -9.08 13.54
N ALA A 428 -31.17 -8.45 14.70
CA ALA A 428 -31.98 -7.30 15.11
C ALA A 428 -33.50 -7.51 14.93
N SER A 429 -34.00 -8.69 15.33
CA SER A 429 -35.41 -9.12 15.17
C SER A 429 -35.88 -9.39 13.73
N HIS A 430 -34.97 -9.40 12.75
CA HIS A 430 -35.25 -9.79 11.38
C HIS A 430 -34.85 -11.24 11.15
N VAL A 431 -35.78 -12.05 10.63
CA VAL A 431 -35.50 -13.42 10.19
C VAL A 431 -34.95 -13.36 8.77
N ILE A 432 -33.68 -13.70 8.60
CA ILE A 432 -32.96 -13.61 7.33
C ILE A 432 -32.53 -15.01 6.91
N LYS A 433 -32.72 -15.32 5.63
CA LYS A 433 -32.25 -16.54 4.98
C LYS A 433 -30.89 -16.24 4.34
N LEU A 434 -29.82 -16.84 4.85
CA LEU A 434 -28.48 -16.75 4.27
C LEU A 434 -28.18 -18.00 3.46
N SER A 435 -27.77 -17.82 2.21
CA SER A 435 -27.25 -18.87 1.35
C SER A 435 -25.75 -18.70 1.11
N ASP A 436 -25.11 -19.68 0.47
CA ASP A 436 -23.82 -19.41 -0.17
C ASP A 436 -23.96 -18.22 -1.14
N GLY A 437 -22.93 -17.39 -1.21
CA GLY A 437 -22.94 -16.20 -2.07
C GLY A 437 -23.40 -14.94 -1.35
N ALA A 438 -24.08 -15.09 -0.22
CA ALA A 438 -24.52 -13.96 0.60
C ALA A 438 -23.35 -13.03 0.94
N LEU A 439 -23.60 -11.73 0.77
CA LEU A 439 -22.61 -10.70 0.93
C LEU A 439 -22.50 -10.30 2.40
N ALA A 440 -21.39 -10.68 3.04
CA ALA A 440 -21.17 -10.36 4.45
C ALA A 440 -20.62 -8.93 4.64
N ILE A 441 -19.78 -8.46 3.72
CA ILE A 441 -19.07 -7.18 3.83
C ILE A 441 -19.16 -6.42 2.50
N ALA A 442 -19.55 -5.16 2.57
CA ALA A 442 -19.48 -4.20 1.47
C ALA A 442 -18.74 -2.94 1.93
N ALA A 443 -17.52 -2.72 1.44
CA ALA A 443 -16.66 -1.65 1.95
C ALA A 443 -16.19 -0.70 0.85
N ILE A 444 -16.58 0.57 0.96
CA ILE A 444 -15.94 1.65 0.20
C ILE A 444 -14.72 2.08 1.00
N THR A 445 -13.54 1.64 0.56
CA THR A 445 -12.27 1.73 1.29
C THR A 445 -11.11 1.90 0.30
N SER A 446 -9.88 1.90 0.83
CA SER A 446 -8.60 2.00 0.11
C SER A 446 -8.31 3.34 -0.55
N CYS A 447 -7.08 3.80 -0.36
CA CYS A 447 -6.49 4.90 -1.13
C CYS A 447 -6.63 4.73 -2.64
N THR A 448 -6.69 3.49 -3.16
CA THR A 448 -6.84 3.20 -4.60
C THR A 448 -8.05 3.89 -5.21
N SER A 449 -9.20 3.85 -4.52
CA SER A 449 -10.46 4.41 -5.03
C SER A 449 -10.86 5.70 -4.34
N THR A 450 -10.58 5.86 -3.05
CA THR A 450 -11.05 7.04 -2.29
C THR A 450 -10.33 8.32 -2.68
N SER A 451 -9.15 8.24 -3.30
CA SER A 451 -8.43 9.40 -3.84
C SER A 451 -9.00 9.90 -5.16
N ASN A 452 -9.97 9.19 -5.75
CA ASN A 452 -10.56 9.53 -7.04
C ASN A 452 -11.99 10.07 -6.84
N PRO A 453 -12.20 11.39 -6.93
CA PRO A 453 -13.51 11.99 -6.71
C PRO A 453 -14.59 11.48 -7.66
N SER A 454 -14.23 11.11 -8.90
CA SER A 454 -15.19 10.64 -9.91
C SER A 454 -15.92 9.37 -9.43
N VAL A 455 -15.17 8.38 -8.96
CA VAL A 455 -15.77 7.12 -8.49
C VAL A 455 -16.48 7.26 -7.14
N MET A 456 -16.04 8.19 -6.29
CA MET A 456 -16.70 8.46 -5.00
C MET A 456 -18.02 9.21 -5.17
N ILE A 457 -18.05 10.23 -6.03
CA ILE A 457 -19.28 10.93 -6.41
C ILE A 457 -20.22 9.99 -7.16
N GLY A 458 -19.69 9.14 -8.05
CA GLY A 458 -20.46 8.09 -8.71
C GLY A 458 -21.14 7.13 -7.71
N ALA A 459 -20.44 6.73 -6.65
CA ALA A 459 -21.04 5.95 -5.56
C ALA A 459 -22.19 6.70 -4.85
N GLY A 460 -21.96 7.97 -4.52
CA GLY A 460 -22.97 8.83 -3.90
C GLY A 460 -24.21 9.03 -4.77
N LEU A 461 -24.03 9.24 -6.08
CA LEU A 461 -25.12 9.37 -7.05
C LEU A 461 -25.89 8.07 -7.23
N LEU A 462 -25.20 6.92 -7.29
CA LEU A 462 -25.86 5.62 -7.33
C LEU A 462 -26.70 5.40 -6.07
N ALA A 463 -26.14 5.73 -4.89
CA ALA A 463 -26.87 5.65 -3.62
C ALA A 463 -28.10 6.57 -3.62
N LYS A 464 -27.97 7.80 -4.11
CA LYS A 464 -29.09 8.74 -4.27
C LYS A 464 -30.22 8.15 -5.11
N LYS A 465 -29.90 7.68 -6.32
CA LYS A 465 -30.88 7.08 -7.23
C LYS A 465 -31.52 5.82 -6.65
N ALA A 466 -30.75 4.99 -5.94
CA ALA A 466 -31.25 3.80 -5.26
C ALA A 466 -32.27 4.13 -4.15
N VAL A 467 -31.92 5.06 -3.25
CA VAL A 467 -32.79 5.51 -2.15
C VAL A 467 -34.05 6.19 -2.68
N GLU A 468 -33.93 7.03 -3.71
CA GLU A 468 -35.08 7.69 -4.33
C GLU A 468 -36.07 6.68 -4.93
N LYS A 469 -35.56 5.57 -5.50
CA LYS A 469 -36.35 4.43 -5.97
C LYS A 469 -36.82 3.47 -4.87
N GLY A 470 -36.40 3.66 -3.61
CA GLY A 470 -36.82 2.86 -2.46
C GLY A 470 -36.06 1.57 -2.21
N LEU A 471 -34.89 1.42 -2.82
CA LEU A 471 -34.01 0.30 -2.52
C LEU A 471 -33.38 0.45 -1.14
N THR A 472 -33.15 -0.67 -0.47
CA THR A 472 -32.51 -0.76 0.85
C THR A 472 -31.48 -1.88 0.87
N ILE A 473 -30.66 -1.94 1.90
CA ILE A 473 -29.65 -2.99 2.10
C ILE A 473 -30.11 -3.92 3.22
N SER A 474 -29.93 -5.22 3.01
CA SER A 474 -30.31 -6.22 4.01
C SER A 474 -29.45 -6.10 5.28
N PRO A 475 -30.02 -6.27 6.50
CA PRO A 475 -29.29 -6.10 7.76
C PRO A 475 -28.09 -7.04 7.98
N HIS A 476 -27.95 -8.09 7.16
CA HIS A 476 -26.81 -9.01 7.26
C HIS A 476 -25.53 -8.47 6.59
N VAL A 477 -25.65 -7.45 5.72
CA VAL A 477 -24.50 -6.87 5.01
C VAL A 477 -23.83 -5.82 5.90
N LYS A 478 -22.56 -6.04 6.25
CA LYS A 478 -21.72 -5.05 6.94
C LYS A 478 -21.24 -3.99 5.95
N THR A 479 -21.90 -2.84 5.93
CA THR A 479 -21.53 -1.68 5.10
C THR A 479 -20.56 -0.74 5.82
N SER A 480 -19.61 -0.16 5.08
CA SER A 480 -18.66 0.81 5.65
C SER A 480 -18.10 1.78 4.59
N LEU A 481 -17.92 3.03 4.98
CA LEU A 481 -17.20 4.06 4.22
C LEU A 481 -15.94 4.47 5.00
N ALA A 482 -14.77 4.26 4.41
CA ALA A 482 -13.48 4.65 4.99
C ALA A 482 -12.74 5.57 4.00
N PRO A 483 -12.98 6.89 4.05
CA PRO A 483 -12.33 7.83 3.16
C PRO A 483 -10.83 7.93 3.44
N GLY A 484 -10.02 8.08 2.39
CA GLY A 484 -8.57 8.24 2.57
C GLY A 484 -8.10 9.66 2.90
N SER A 485 -9.00 10.66 2.91
CA SER A 485 -8.74 11.97 3.50
C SER A 485 -10.04 12.68 3.87
N GLY A 486 -9.95 13.72 4.72
CA GLY A 486 -11.08 14.56 5.09
C GLY A 486 -11.65 15.42 3.95
N VAL A 487 -10.97 15.48 2.79
CA VAL A 487 -11.45 16.16 1.57
C VAL A 487 -12.61 15.39 0.95
N VAL A 488 -12.53 14.05 0.97
CA VAL A 488 -13.56 13.15 0.43
C VAL A 488 -14.90 13.36 1.11
N GLU A 489 -14.88 13.35 2.44
CA GLU A 489 -16.07 13.59 3.22
C GLU A 489 -16.65 14.99 2.97
N GLU A 490 -15.80 16.02 2.83
CA GLU A 490 -16.28 17.39 2.62
C GLU A 490 -17.02 17.58 1.28
N TYR A 491 -16.52 17.03 0.17
CA TYR A 491 -17.24 17.17 -1.11
C TYR A 491 -18.51 16.28 -1.15
N LEU A 492 -18.52 15.12 -0.48
CA LEU A 492 -19.73 14.29 -0.36
C LEU A 492 -20.80 14.96 0.52
N GLN A 493 -20.38 15.67 1.57
CA GLN A 493 -21.26 16.49 2.40
C GLN A 493 -21.82 17.69 1.61
N LYS A 494 -20.96 18.46 0.94
CA LYS A 494 -21.37 19.65 0.18
C LYS A 494 -22.27 19.35 -1.03
N SER A 495 -22.09 18.19 -1.66
CA SER A 495 -22.98 17.70 -2.74
C SER A 495 -24.31 17.15 -2.21
N GLY A 496 -24.45 16.95 -0.89
CA GLY A 496 -25.61 16.28 -0.30
C GLY A 496 -25.63 14.76 -0.53
N LEU A 497 -24.60 14.18 -1.14
CA LEU A 497 -24.55 12.76 -1.47
C LEU A 497 -24.26 11.87 -0.26
N ILE A 498 -23.56 12.38 0.75
CA ILE A 498 -23.21 11.60 1.96
C ILE A 498 -24.44 11.04 2.65
N SER A 499 -25.53 11.81 2.73
CA SER A 499 -26.75 11.39 3.42
C SER A 499 -27.41 10.20 2.73
N TYR A 500 -27.29 10.05 1.41
CA TYR A 500 -27.81 8.90 0.69
C TYR A 500 -26.96 7.64 0.91
N LEU A 501 -25.63 7.80 1.02
CA LEU A 501 -24.73 6.72 1.43
C LEU A 501 -25.08 6.24 2.84
N GLU A 502 -25.30 7.17 3.78
CA GLU A 502 -25.70 6.89 5.16
C GLU A 502 -27.08 6.21 5.25
N ASN A 503 -28.05 6.59 4.41
CA ASN A 503 -29.35 5.91 4.33
C ASN A 503 -29.22 4.43 3.92
N LEU A 504 -28.18 4.08 3.16
CA LEU A 504 -27.82 2.71 2.81
C LEU A 504 -26.85 2.07 3.83
N GLY A 505 -26.51 2.75 4.92
CA GLY A 505 -25.62 2.24 5.97
C GLY A 505 -24.13 2.46 5.73
N PHE A 506 -23.73 3.11 4.63
CA PHE A 506 -22.33 3.49 4.37
C PHE A 506 -21.94 4.74 5.17
N TYR A 507 -21.92 4.60 6.50
CA TYR A 507 -21.41 5.63 7.40
C TYR A 507 -19.88 5.67 7.39
N THR A 508 -19.32 6.86 7.62
CA THR A 508 -17.88 7.02 7.86
C THR A 508 -17.49 6.21 9.09
N VAL A 509 -16.58 5.25 8.93
CA VAL A 509 -16.09 4.38 10.03
C VAL A 509 -14.71 4.77 10.54
N GLY A 510 -13.98 5.61 9.80
CA GLY A 510 -12.64 6.11 10.13
C GLY A 510 -11.86 6.53 8.88
N PHE A 511 -10.78 7.29 9.07
CA PHE A 511 -9.87 7.71 8.00
C PHE A 511 -8.61 6.84 8.03
N GLY A 512 -8.69 5.65 7.45
CA GLY A 512 -7.59 4.68 7.46
C GLY A 512 -7.86 3.47 6.56
N CYS A 513 -6.86 2.60 6.46
CA CYS A 513 -6.88 1.44 5.57
C CYS A 513 -8.03 0.46 5.85
N THR A 514 -8.45 0.31 7.11
CA THR A 514 -9.65 -0.46 7.52
C THR A 514 -9.77 -1.81 6.78
N THR A 515 -10.88 -2.07 6.09
CA THR A 515 -11.16 -3.32 5.38
C THR A 515 -10.12 -3.63 4.29
N CYS A 516 -9.50 -2.63 3.66
CA CYS A 516 -8.47 -2.84 2.62
C CYS A 516 -7.28 -3.67 3.14
N ILE A 517 -6.86 -3.44 4.38
CA ILE A 517 -5.73 -4.15 5.01
C ILE A 517 -6.18 -5.40 5.79
N GLY A 518 -7.48 -5.70 5.82
CA GLY A 518 -8.07 -6.77 6.61
C GLY A 518 -8.54 -6.36 8.01
N ASN A 519 -8.45 -5.08 8.37
CA ASN A 519 -9.00 -4.52 9.61
C ASN A 519 -10.52 -4.33 9.51
N SER A 520 -11.22 -5.34 9.02
CA SER A 520 -12.65 -5.31 8.76
C SER A 520 -13.50 -5.47 10.01
N GLY A 521 -12.90 -5.75 11.17
CA GLY A 521 -13.59 -5.96 12.45
C GLY A 521 -14.55 -7.17 12.46
N PRO A 522 -15.24 -7.44 13.56
CA PRO A 522 -16.10 -8.63 13.69
C PRO A 522 -17.33 -8.56 12.79
N LEU A 523 -17.82 -9.72 12.33
CA LEU A 523 -19.17 -9.84 11.77
C LEU A 523 -20.20 -10.01 12.90
N HIS A 524 -21.48 -9.95 12.55
CA HIS A 524 -22.54 -10.24 13.51
C HIS A 524 -22.39 -11.69 14.04
N PRO A 525 -22.48 -11.95 15.35
CA PRO A 525 -22.21 -13.28 15.93
C PRO A 525 -23.02 -14.42 15.30
N GLU A 526 -24.29 -14.17 14.95
CA GLU A 526 -25.14 -15.15 14.26
C GLU A 526 -24.63 -15.51 12.85
N ILE A 527 -23.99 -14.58 12.14
CA ILE A 527 -23.38 -14.84 10.83
C ILE A 527 -22.14 -15.73 11.03
N GLU A 528 -21.28 -15.39 11.99
CA GLU A 528 -20.08 -16.18 12.29
C GLU A 528 -20.43 -17.59 12.76
N ARG A 529 -21.48 -17.71 13.59
CA ARG A 529 -22.04 -19.00 14.02
C ARG A 529 -22.53 -19.81 12.82
N ALA A 530 -23.27 -19.20 11.90
CA ALA A 530 -23.76 -19.86 10.70
C ALA A 530 -22.61 -20.37 9.81
N VAL A 531 -21.55 -19.57 9.62
CA VAL A 531 -20.34 -20.00 8.89
C VAL A 531 -19.67 -21.18 9.58
N LYS A 532 -19.47 -21.10 10.89
CA LYS A 532 -18.77 -22.14 11.66
C LYS A 532 -19.54 -23.47 11.71
N GLU A 533 -20.86 -23.42 11.93
CA GLU A 533 -21.67 -24.62 12.12
C GLU A 533 -22.09 -25.27 10.81
N LYS A 534 -22.31 -24.48 9.76
CA LYS A 534 -22.88 -24.97 8.49
C LYS A 534 -21.89 -24.90 7.34
N GLY A 535 -20.78 -24.21 7.48
CA GLY A 535 -19.77 -24.09 6.43
C GLY A 535 -20.27 -23.27 5.23
N LEU A 536 -21.06 -22.23 5.48
CA LEU A 536 -21.49 -21.28 4.44
C LEU A 536 -20.28 -20.59 3.79
N ILE A 537 -20.34 -20.42 2.48
CA ILE A 537 -19.36 -19.66 1.71
C ILE A 537 -19.90 -18.24 1.55
N LEU A 538 -19.51 -17.36 2.48
CA LEU A 538 -19.82 -15.93 2.42
C LEU A 538 -18.85 -15.18 1.51
N THR A 539 -19.33 -14.02 1.04
CA THR A 539 -18.56 -13.15 0.15
C THR A 539 -18.32 -11.77 0.73
N SER A 540 -17.31 -11.07 0.20
CA SER A 540 -17.13 -9.63 0.41
C SER A 540 -16.93 -8.92 -0.92
N VAL A 541 -17.29 -7.64 -0.94
CA VAL A 541 -16.96 -6.71 -2.02
C VAL A 541 -16.33 -5.46 -1.43
N LEU A 542 -15.23 -5.01 -2.03
CA LEU A 542 -14.53 -3.81 -1.58
C LEU A 542 -13.92 -3.03 -2.75
N SER A 543 -13.80 -1.72 -2.59
CA SER A 543 -13.05 -0.84 -3.52
C SER A 543 -11.54 -0.84 -3.25
N GLY A 544 -11.00 -1.99 -2.87
CA GLY A 544 -9.58 -2.19 -2.57
C GLY A 544 -8.75 -2.63 -3.77
N ASN A 545 -7.52 -3.07 -3.49
CA ASN A 545 -6.58 -3.59 -4.49
C ASN A 545 -6.20 -5.06 -4.25
N ARG A 546 -6.51 -5.64 -3.08
CA ARG A 546 -6.21 -7.04 -2.74
C ARG A 546 -7.43 -7.78 -2.21
N ASN A 547 -7.56 -9.04 -2.60
CA ASN A 547 -8.70 -9.90 -2.31
C ASN A 547 -8.29 -11.37 -2.06
N PHE A 548 -7.06 -11.61 -1.62
CA PHE A 548 -6.58 -12.95 -1.26
C PHE A 548 -7.46 -13.62 -0.18
N GLU A 549 -7.53 -14.95 -0.18
CA GLU A 549 -8.28 -15.70 0.83
C GLU A 549 -7.76 -15.35 2.24
N ALA A 550 -8.66 -15.24 3.21
CA ALA A 550 -8.38 -14.90 4.62
C ALA A 550 -7.72 -13.52 4.83
N ARG A 551 -7.56 -12.70 3.79
CA ARG A 551 -7.04 -11.33 3.91
C ARG A 551 -8.08 -10.35 4.42
N ILE A 552 -9.31 -10.41 3.89
CA ILE A 552 -10.35 -9.42 4.18
C ILE A 552 -11.02 -9.69 5.53
N HIS A 553 -11.49 -10.92 5.74
CA HIS A 553 -12.11 -11.36 7.00
C HIS A 553 -11.98 -12.88 7.12
N GLN A 554 -11.84 -13.42 8.33
CA GLN A 554 -11.60 -14.86 8.56
C GLN A 554 -12.81 -15.74 8.18
N SER A 555 -14.03 -15.21 8.35
CA SER A 555 -15.29 -15.89 8.01
C SER A 555 -15.72 -15.74 6.54
N VAL A 556 -14.90 -15.09 5.69
CA VAL A 556 -15.23 -14.82 4.28
C VAL A 556 -14.20 -15.51 3.38
N LYS A 557 -14.68 -16.33 2.43
CA LYS A 557 -13.82 -17.11 1.53
C LYS A 557 -13.65 -16.49 0.15
N ALA A 558 -14.67 -15.79 -0.35
CA ALA A 558 -14.65 -15.18 -1.68
C ALA A 558 -14.71 -13.65 -1.57
N ASN A 559 -13.74 -12.97 -2.17
CA ASN A 559 -13.59 -11.52 -2.06
C ASN A 559 -13.48 -10.90 -3.45
N TYR A 560 -14.25 -9.85 -3.70
CA TYR A 560 -14.33 -9.18 -5.00
C TYR A 560 -13.89 -7.72 -4.90
N LEU A 561 -12.97 -7.32 -5.77
CA LEU A 561 -12.62 -5.92 -5.99
C LEU A 561 -13.60 -5.31 -6.98
N ALA A 562 -14.13 -4.13 -6.68
CA ALA A 562 -15.10 -3.45 -7.53
C ALA A 562 -15.03 -1.93 -7.36
N SER A 563 -15.57 -1.16 -8.31
CA SER A 563 -15.70 0.29 -8.12
C SER A 563 -16.61 0.61 -6.92
N PRO A 564 -16.44 1.76 -6.24
CA PRO A 564 -17.34 2.19 -5.17
C PRO A 564 -18.84 2.11 -5.52
N ALA A 565 -19.22 2.46 -6.74
CA ALA A 565 -20.60 2.34 -7.21
C ALA A 565 -21.08 0.88 -7.28
N LEU A 566 -20.23 -0.04 -7.75
CA LEU A 566 -20.53 -1.48 -7.74
C LEU A 566 -20.56 -2.08 -6.34
N VAL A 567 -19.74 -1.57 -5.40
CA VAL A 567 -19.84 -1.93 -3.97
C VAL A 567 -21.24 -1.63 -3.44
N VAL A 568 -21.76 -0.43 -3.71
CA VAL A 568 -23.14 -0.05 -3.31
C VAL A 568 -24.17 -0.93 -4.00
N ALA A 569 -24.05 -1.18 -5.31
CA ALA A 569 -25.00 -2.00 -6.06
C ALA A 569 -25.05 -3.46 -5.55
N LEU A 570 -23.90 -4.08 -5.31
CA LEU A 570 -23.82 -5.45 -4.77
C LEU A 570 -24.29 -5.51 -3.31
N ALA A 571 -24.09 -4.44 -2.54
CA ALA A 571 -24.64 -4.34 -1.18
C ALA A 571 -26.18 -4.32 -1.18
N ILE A 572 -26.80 -3.64 -2.15
CA ILE A 572 -28.26 -3.66 -2.36
C ILE A 572 -28.73 -5.06 -2.76
N ALA A 573 -28.03 -5.71 -3.70
CA ALA A 573 -28.35 -7.08 -4.11
C ALA A 573 -28.19 -8.09 -2.96
N GLY A 574 -27.26 -7.85 -2.03
CA GLY A 574 -26.99 -8.70 -0.86
C GLY A 574 -26.31 -10.04 -1.20
N THR A 575 -25.91 -10.25 -2.46
CA THR A 575 -25.28 -11.49 -2.94
C THR A 575 -24.41 -11.20 -4.16
N VAL A 576 -23.41 -12.07 -4.40
CA VAL A 576 -22.70 -12.12 -5.69
C VAL A 576 -23.27 -13.17 -6.64
N ASP A 577 -24.26 -13.96 -6.21
CA ASP A 577 -24.98 -14.93 -7.05
C ASP A 577 -26.05 -14.25 -7.93
N ILE A 578 -25.63 -13.22 -8.65
CA ILE A 578 -26.51 -12.35 -9.44
C ILE A 578 -25.84 -11.97 -10.76
N ASP A 579 -26.58 -12.07 -11.88
CA ASP A 579 -26.21 -11.43 -13.13
C ASP A 579 -26.70 -9.98 -13.12
N LEU A 580 -25.84 -9.04 -12.70
CA LEU A 580 -26.14 -7.60 -12.59
C LEU A 580 -26.63 -6.97 -13.92
N THR A 581 -26.44 -7.64 -15.05
CA THR A 581 -26.86 -7.15 -16.37
C THR A 581 -28.29 -7.56 -16.74
N LYS A 582 -28.86 -8.56 -16.04
CA LYS A 582 -30.17 -9.16 -16.36
C LYS A 582 -31.12 -9.28 -15.19
N GLU A 583 -30.61 -9.33 -13.97
CA GLU A 583 -31.41 -9.51 -12.76
C GLU A 583 -31.57 -8.16 -12.04
N PRO A 584 -32.75 -7.87 -11.46
CA PRO A 584 -32.94 -6.64 -10.70
C PRO A 584 -32.16 -6.67 -9.39
N LEU A 585 -31.68 -5.51 -8.94
CA LEU A 585 -31.02 -5.36 -7.63
C LEU A 585 -32.01 -5.53 -6.48
N GLY A 586 -33.28 -5.18 -6.71
CA GLY A 586 -34.35 -5.28 -5.73
C GLY A 586 -35.64 -4.69 -6.27
N LEU A 587 -36.66 -4.64 -5.41
CA LEU A 587 -37.95 -4.02 -5.69
C LEU A 587 -37.97 -2.60 -5.13
N GLY A 588 -38.38 -1.64 -5.95
CA GLY A 588 -38.55 -0.24 -5.54
C GLY A 588 -39.86 0.03 -4.80
N LYS A 589 -40.15 1.30 -4.52
CA LYS A 589 -41.34 1.78 -3.77
C LYS A 589 -42.67 1.26 -4.34
N ASP A 590 -42.73 1.02 -5.64
CA ASP A 590 -43.93 0.58 -6.36
C ASP A 590 -43.95 -0.94 -6.62
N ASN A 591 -43.13 -1.72 -5.92
CA ASN A 591 -42.85 -3.14 -6.23
C ASN A 591 -42.33 -3.40 -7.64
N ASN A 592 -41.89 -2.36 -8.35
CA ASN A 592 -41.27 -2.49 -9.67
C ASN A 592 -39.81 -2.97 -9.53
N PRO A 593 -39.35 -3.89 -10.41
CA PRO A 593 -37.96 -4.30 -10.42
C PRO A 593 -37.06 -3.12 -10.82
N VAL A 594 -36.01 -2.89 -10.04
CA VAL A 594 -34.99 -1.87 -10.32
C VAL A 594 -33.70 -2.56 -10.72
N TYR A 595 -33.22 -2.28 -11.93
CA TYR A 595 -31.98 -2.83 -12.48
C TYR A 595 -30.81 -1.88 -12.27
N LEU A 596 -29.58 -2.40 -12.36
CA LEU A 596 -28.37 -1.58 -12.24
C LEU A 596 -28.36 -0.38 -13.20
N LYS A 597 -28.76 -0.59 -14.45
CA LYS A 597 -28.86 0.45 -15.48
C LYS A 597 -29.83 1.59 -15.13
N ASP A 598 -30.81 1.34 -14.26
CA ASP A 598 -31.83 2.34 -13.90
C ASP A 598 -31.31 3.35 -12.87
N ILE A 599 -30.20 3.03 -12.19
CA ILE A 599 -29.60 3.84 -11.12
C ILE A 599 -28.13 4.16 -11.35
N TRP A 600 -27.54 3.70 -12.46
CA TRP A 600 -26.15 4.00 -12.77
C TRP A 600 -25.98 5.51 -13.04
N PRO A 601 -24.95 6.18 -12.47
CA PRO A 601 -24.69 7.58 -12.72
C PRO A 601 -24.19 7.82 -14.16
N ALA A 602 -24.60 8.93 -14.76
CA ALA A 602 -24.03 9.38 -16.03
C ALA A 602 -22.72 10.12 -15.77
N ASN A 603 -21.75 10.04 -16.69
CA ASN A 603 -20.47 10.71 -16.52
C ASN A 603 -20.59 12.24 -16.43
N ASP A 604 -21.52 12.84 -17.18
CA ASP A 604 -21.75 14.29 -17.13
C ASP A 604 -22.26 14.76 -15.76
N GLU A 605 -23.12 13.96 -15.11
CA GLU A 605 -23.64 14.23 -13.76
C GLU A 605 -22.51 14.22 -12.72
N ILE A 606 -21.56 13.29 -12.86
CA ILE A 606 -20.37 13.22 -12.00
C ILE A 606 -19.48 14.44 -12.23
N ASN A 607 -19.19 14.77 -13.49
CA ASN A 607 -18.30 15.87 -13.87
C ASN A 607 -18.83 17.23 -13.42
N GLU A 608 -20.14 17.46 -13.50
CA GLU A 608 -20.78 18.70 -13.03
C GLU A 608 -20.56 18.93 -11.53
N ILE A 609 -20.73 17.88 -10.72
CA ILE A 609 -20.52 17.95 -9.27
C ILE A 609 -19.03 18.14 -8.94
N MET A 610 -18.13 17.43 -9.62
CA MET A 610 -16.68 17.58 -9.41
C MET A 610 -16.22 19.02 -9.67
N ASN A 611 -16.59 19.56 -10.84
CA ASN A 611 -16.15 20.88 -11.29
C ASN A 611 -16.73 22.02 -10.44
N SER A 612 -17.89 21.82 -9.83
CA SER A 612 -18.54 22.83 -8.98
C SER A 612 -18.04 22.86 -7.53
N LEU A 613 -17.52 21.74 -7.00
CA LEU A 613 -17.22 21.61 -5.57
C LEU A 613 -15.72 21.54 -5.24
N LEU A 614 -14.89 20.96 -6.10
CA LEU A 614 -13.48 20.76 -5.81
C LEU A 614 -12.70 22.06 -6.00
N THR A 615 -12.05 22.54 -4.94
CA THR A 615 -11.29 23.79 -4.95
C THR A 615 -10.00 23.66 -4.13
N ALA A 616 -8.97 24.43 -4.50
CA ALA A 616 -7.72 24.52 -3.74
C ALA A 616 -7.94 24.88 -2.26
N SER A 617 -8.90 25.74 -1.97
CA SER A 617 -9.24 26.13 -0.59
C SER A 617 -9.71 24.96 0.27
N MET A 618 -10.29 23.92 -0.33
CA MET A 618 -10.72 22.72 0.39
C MET A 618 -9.51 21.93 0.88
N PHE A 619 -8.55 21.65 -0.01
CA PHE A 619 -7.31 20.95 0.31
C PHE A 619 -6.48 21.71 1.35
N ILE A 620 -6.27 23.02 1.13
CA ILE A 620 -5.48 23.86 2.05
C ILE A 620 -6.08 23.81 3.46
N ARG A 621 -7.40 23.99 3.61
CA ARG A 621 -8.03 23.98 4.93
C ARG A 621 -7.99 22.61 5.59
N LYS A 622 -8.24 21.53 4.83
CA LYS A 622 -8.27 20.16 5.39
C LYS A 622 -6.89 19.69 5.84
N TYR A 623 -5.82 20.11 5.17
CA TYR A 623 -4.47 19.73 5.54
C TYR A 623 -3.75 20.70 6.48
N ALA A 624 -4.32 21.88 6.76
CA ALA A 624 -3.69 22.90 7.62
C ALA A 624 -3.31 22.38 9.02
N SER A 625 -4.15 21.51 9.60
CA SER A 625 -3.94 20.93 10.94
C SER A 625 -3.63 19.43 10.92
N ALA A 626 -3.24 18.87 9.77
CA ALA A 626 -3.06 17.41 9.61
C ALA A 626 -1.96 16.81 10.51
N LEU A 627 -1.07 17.63 11.07
CA LEU A 627 0.00 17.22 11.99
C LEU A 627 -0.35 17.44 13.47
N GLU A 628 -1.40 18.21 13.78
CA GLU A 628 -1.78 18.55 15.15
C GLU A 628 -2.45 17.38 15.86
N GLY A 629 -3.20 16.57 15.11
CA GLY A 629 -4.00 15.45 15.62
C GLY A 629 -5.21 15.89 16.42
N ASP A 630 -6.06 14.93 16.77
CA ASP A 630 -7.23 15.16 17.61
C ASP A 630 -6.86 15.37 19.10
N LYS A 631 -7.89 15.54 19.95
CA LYS A 631 -7.72 15.72 21.40
C LYS A 631 -7.03 14.53 22.08
N HIS A 632 -7.29 13.30 21.61
CA HIS A 632 -6.66 12.10 22.16
C HIS A 632 -5.17 12.12 21.85
N TRP A 633 -4.77 12.34 20.59
CA TRP A 633 -3.37 12.47 20.19
C TRP A 633 -2.66 13.55 20.99
N GLN A 634 -3.25 14.75 21.10
CA GLN A 634 -2.67 15.87 21.85
C GLN A 634 -2.46 15.53 23.33
N SER A 635 -3.38 14.78 23.94
CA SER A 635 -3.32 14.37 25.35
C SER A 635 -2.27 13.30 25.68
N LEU A 636 -1.76 12.56 24.68
CA LEU A 636 -0.76 11.51 24.91
C LEU A 636 0.48 12.07 25.62
N SER A 637 0.89 11.44 26.73
CA SER A 637 2.20 11.71 27.33
C SER A 637 3.30 11.33 26.36
N SER A 638 4.30 12.19 26.18
CA SER A 638 5.43 11.93 25.30
C SER A 638 6.70 12.01 26.14
N PRO A 639 7.43 10.90 26.29
CA PRO A 639 8.74 10.91 26.96
C PRO A 639 9.66 11.96 26.33
N SER A 640 10.49 12.59 27.15
CA SER A 640 11.54 13.52 26.71
C SER A 640 12.91 12.85 26.79
N GLY A 641 13.78 13.07 25.81
CA GLY A 641 15.15 12.54 25.81
C GLY A 641 15.52 11.87 24.50
N SER A 642 16.82 11.65 24.30
CA SER A 642 17.38 11.05 23.10
C SER A 642 17.22 9.53 23.04
N ALA A 643 17.20 8.85 24.19
CA ALA A 643 16.95 7.42 24.32
C ALA A 643 15.47 7.13 24.61
N PHE A 644 14.97 6.01 24.10
CA PHE A 644 13.61 5.57 24.41
C PHE A 644 13.59 4.83 25.75
N ASN A 645 12.59 5.12 26.59
CA ASN A 645 12.44 4.44 27.87
C ASN A 645 11.70 3.11 27.68
N TRP A 646 12.44 2.01 27.58
CA TRP A 646 11.88 0.67 27.40
C TRP A 646 11.14 0.20 28.65
N ASP A 647 9.83 0.01 28.53
CA ASP A 647 9.03 -0.63 29.57
C ASP A 647 9.15 -2.15 29.46
N LYS A 648 9.66 -2.78 30.52
CA LYS A 648 9.85 -4.23 30.60
C LYS A 648 8.53 -5.01 30.56
N ASP A 649 7.44 -4.38 31.02
CA ASP A 649 6.11 -4.98 31.14
C ASP A 649 5.29 -4.73 29.86
N SER A 650 5.80 -3.91 28.93
CA SER A 650 5.15 -3.66 27.64
C SER A 650 4.98 -4.95 26.84
N THR A 651 3.79 -5.13 26.30
CA THR A 651 3.48 -6.21 25.35
C THR A 651 3.44 -5.72 23.90
N TYR A 652 3.73 -4.43 23.64
CA TYR A 652 3.74 -3.84 22.31
C TYR A 652 5.13 -3.39 21.85
N ILE A 653 5.94 -2.82 22.73
CA ILE A 653 7.24 -2.22 22.40
C ILE A 653 8.32 -2.86 23.28
N LYS A 654 9.21 -3.64 22.68
CA LYS A 654 10.36 -4.27 23.37
C LYS A 654 11.65 -4.01 22.62
N LYS A 655 12.74 -3.76 23.36
CA LYS A 655 14.09 -3.63 22.78
C LYS A 655 14.47 -4.93 22.08
N PRO A 656 14.62 -4.96 20.74
CA PRO A 656 15.06 -6.15 20.03
C PRO A 656 16.50 -6.52 20.35
N PRO A 657 16.87 -7.81 20.22
CA PRO A 657 18.21 -8.29 20.53
C PRO A 657 19.22 -8.05 19.41
N PHE A 658 18.85 -7.36 18.31
CA PHE A 658 19.67 -7.24 17.08
C PHE A 658 21.09 -6.70 17.31
N PHE A 659 21.27 -5.84 18.32
CA PHE A 659 22.56 -5.22 18.65
C PHE A 659 23.20 -5.80 19.93
N THR A 660 22.72 -6.94 20.42
CA THR A 660 23.30 -7.61 21.60
C THR A 660 24.71 -8.07 21.26
N GLY A 661 25.72 -7.61 22.02
CA GLY A 661 27.13 -7.93 21.75
C GLY A 661 27.69 -7.25 20.49
N PHE A 662 27.03 -6.21 19.97
CA PHE A 662 27.49 -5.53 18.76
C PHE A 662 28.88 -4.92 18.93
N SER A 663 29.74 -5.10 17.94
CA SER A 663 31.13 -4.66 17.93
C SER A 663 31.40 -3.68 16.78
N ARG A 664 32.40 -2.80 16.94
CA ARG A 664 32.78 -1.85 15.87
C ARG A 664 33.42 -2.53 14.66
N ALA A 665 34.02 -3.71 14.84
CA ALA A 665 34.60 -4.49 13.76
C ALA A 665 33.62 -5.61 13.37
N PRO A 666 33.28 -5.76 12.08
CA PRO A 666 32.46 -6.87 11.64
C PRO A 666 33.19 -8.19 11.90
N GLU A 667 32.47 -9.21 12.35
CA GLU A 667 33.00 -10.56 12.49
C GLU A 667 33.28 -11.18 11.10
N MET A 668 34.25 -12.09 11.04
CA MET A 668 34.53 -12.84 9.82
C MET A 668 33.42 -13.87 9.60
N GLN A 669 32.84 -13.91 8.41
CA GLN A 669 31.80 -14.88 8.08
C GLN A 669 32.39 -16.28 7.90
N GLU A 670 31.74 -17.29 8.50
CA GLU A 670 32.10 -18.71 8.40
C GLU A 670 31.04 -19.50 7.63
N ASP A 671 31.42 -20.68 7.11
CA ASP A 671 30.49 -21.59 6.43
C ASP A 671 29.42 -22.14 7.39
N ILE A 672 28.16 -22.17 6.93
CA ILE A 672 27.06 -22.84 7.65
C ILE A 672 27.21 -24.36 7.48
N LYS A 673 27.52 -25.07 8.57
CA LYS A 673 27.74 -26.52 8.57
C LYS A 673 26.64 -27.25 9.35
N ASN A 674 26.27 -28.45 8.88
CA ASN A 674 25.32 -29.36 9.54
C ASN A 674 23.93 -28.76 9.82
N ALA A 675 23.48 -27.80 9.02
CA ALA A 675 22.17 -27.18 9.18
C ALA A 675 21.01 -28.21 9.05
N ARG A 676 19.88 -27.88 9.66
CA ARG A 676 18.62 -28.63 9.52
C ARG A 676 17.60 -27.81 8.74
N ALA A 677 16.82 -28.49 7.92
CA ALA A 677 15.67 -27.87 7.28
C ALA A 677 14.59 -27.61 8.34
N LEU A 678 14.31 -26.34 8.62
CA LEU A 678 13.21 -25.95 9.49
C LEU A 678 11.87 -26.09 8.74
N LEU A 679 11.85 -25.71 7.46
CA LEU A 679 10.70 -25.85 6.56
C LEU A 679 11.12 -26.32 5.17
N VAL A 680 10.22 -27.05 4.51
CA VAL A 680 10.30 -27.34 3.07
C VAL A 680 8.99 -26.91 2.43
N LEU A 681 9.03 -25.85 1.63
CA LEU A 681 7.86 -25.17 1.10
C LEU A 681 7.68 -25.41 -0.41
N GLY A 682 6.52 -25.02 -0.92
CA GLY A 682 6.22 -25.00 -2.36
C GLY A 682 6.57 -23.66 -3.02
N ASP A 683 5.94 -23.40 -4.16
CA ASP A 683 6.02 -22.12 -4.87
C ASP A 683 5.10 -21.05 -4.26
N SER A 684 5.32 -19.78 -4.61
CA SER A 684 4.47 -18.62 -4.30
C SER A 684 4.13 -18.46 -2.81
N VAL A 685 5.07 -18.79 -1.93
CA VAL A 685 4.96 -18.52 -0.49
C VAL A 685 5.02 -17.01 -0.27
N THR A 686 3.89 -16.42 0.08
CA THR A 686 3.80 -14.96 0.27
C THR A 686 4.38 -14.49 1.61
N THR A 687 4.69 -13.19 1.73
CA THR A 687 5.07 -12.59 3.03
C THR A 687 3.96 -12.67 4.09
N ASP A 688 2.70 -12.87 3.71
CA ASP A 688 1.61 -13.18 4.64
C ASP A 688 1.71 -14.59 5.25
N HIS A 689 2.32 -15.55 4.52
CA HIS A 689 2.61 -16.88 5.08
C HIS A 689 3.80 -16.81 6.05
N ILE A 690 4.83 -16.04 5.69
CA ILE A 690 6.07 -15.91 6.47
C ILE A 690 5.85 -15.05 7.73
N SER A 691 5.22 -13.88 7.60
CA SER A 691 4.92 -12.97 8.71
C SER A 691 3.47 -12.50 8.61
N PRO A 692 2.50 -13.26 9.17
CA PRO A 692 1.09 -12.87 9.18
C PRO A 692 0.91 -11.52 9.90
N ALA A 693 -0.08 -10.73 9.46
CA ALA A 693 -0.39 -9.43 10.08
C ALA A 693 -1.76 -9.39 10.77
N GLY A 694 -2.62 -10.40 10.56
CA GLY A 694 -3.98 -10.47 11.08
C GLY A 694 -4.07 -10.96 12.53
N SER A 695 -5.22 -11.53 12.90
CA SER A 695 -5.52 -12.00 14.26
C SER A 695 -4.52 -13.06 14.76
N ILE A 696 -4.26 -13.04 16.07
CA ILE A 696 -3.36 -13.97 16.74
C ILE A 696 -4.17 -15.14 17.32
N PRO A 697 -3.97 -16.40 16.87
CA PRO A 697 -4.69 -17.53 17.42
C PRO A 697 -4.27 -17.80 18.87
N GLU A 698 -5.25 -17.98 19.77
CA GLU A 698 -5.00 -18.18 21.21
C GLU A 698 -4.13 -19.41 21.51
N LYS A 699 -4.30 -20.48 20.74
CA LYS A 699 -3.56 -21.73 20.94
C LYS A 699 -2.15 -21.70 20.35
N TYR A 700 -1.78 -20.68 19.58
CA TYR A 700 -0.48 -20.58 18.94
C TYR A 700 0.55 -19.93 19.87
N PRO A 701 1.87 -20.11 19.64
CA PRO A 701 2.91 -19.63 20.55
C PRO A 701 2.79 -18.16 20.95
N ALA A 702 2.45 -17.28 20.00
CA ALA A 702 2.26 -15.85 20.27
C ALA A 702 1.05 -15.57 21.19
N GLY A 703 -0.07 -16.28 20.99
CA GLY A 703 -1.26 -16.15 21.84
C GLY A 703 -1.00 -16.67 23.25
N GLN A 704 -0.30 -17.79 23.39
CA GLN A 704 0.11 -18.33 24.69
C GLN A 704 1.06 -17.38 25.42
N TYR A 705 2.04 -16.80 24.72
CA TYR A 705 2.94 -15.79 25.28
C TYR A 705 2.17 -14.57 25.81
N LEU A 706 1.23 -14.03 25.02
CA LEU A 706 0.42 -12.89 25.44
C LEU A 706 -0.46 -13.22 26.66
N ALA A 707 -1.08 -14.41 26.69
CA ALA A 707 -1.88 -14.86 27.82
C ALA A 707 -1.04 -15.02 29.11
N GLN A 708 0.17 -15.56 28.99
CA GLN A 708 1.12 -15.66 30.12
C GLN A 708 1.55 -14.29 30.66
N HIS A 709 1.51 -13.25 29.83
CA HIS A 709 1.77 -11.85 30.21
C HIS A 709 0.49 -11.08 30.57
N GLY A 710 -0.61 -11.78 30.88
CA GLY A 710 -1.84 -11.18 31.39
C GLY A 710 -2.73 -10.50 30.33
N VAL A 711 -2.44 -10.64 29.05
CA VAL A 711 -3.28 -10.11 27.97
C VAL A 711 -4.42 -11.09 27.68
N SER A 712 -5.66 -10.61 27.74
CA SER A 712 -6.82 -11.46 27.44
C SER A 712 -6.97 -11.70 25.92
N PRO A 713 -7.56 -12.83 25.46
CA PRO A 713 -7.64 -13.12 24.02
C PRO A 713 -8.31 -12.03 23.17
N LYS A 714 -9.33 -11.35 23.71
CA LYS A 714 -9.99 -10.20 23.05
C LYS A 714 -9.07 -8.98 22.87
N ASP A 715 -7.99 -8.91 23.65
CA ASP A 715 -7.01 -7.81 23.68
C ASP A 715 -5.68 -8.22 23.03
N PHE A 716 -5.57 -9.41 22.42
CA PHE A 716 -4.37 -9.80 21.67
C PHE A 716 -4.06 -8.82 20.53
N ASN A 717 -5.09 -8.18 19.98
CA ASN A 717 -5.01 -7.34 18.79
C ASN A 717 -4.47 -8.19 17.61
N THR A 718 -3.75 -7.60 16.66
CA THR A 718 -3.24 -8.29 15.47
C THR A 718 -1.72 -8.43 15.52
N TYR A 719 -1.15 -9.39 14.78
CA TYR A 719 0.30 -9.47 14.59
C TYR A 719 0.88 -8.15 14.05
N GLY A 720 0.20 -7.47 13.13
CA GLY A 720 0.62 -6.17 12.60
C GLY A 720 0.79 -5.11 13.68
N SER A 721 -0.11 -5.08 14.66
CA SER A 721 -0.01 -4.17 15.81
C SER A 721 1.14 -4.51 16.77
N ARG A 722 1.62 -5.76 16.76
CA ARG A 722 2.65 -6.27 17.69
C ARG A 722 4.08 -6.19 17.14
N ARG A 723 4.28 -5.52 16.00
CA ARG A 723 5.58 -5.43 15.32
C ARG A 723 6.69 -4.69 16.07
N GLY A 724 6.35 -3.91 17.10
CA GLY A 724 7.34 -3.35 18.02
C GLY A 724 7.85 -4.35 19.06
N ASN A 725 7.31 -5.58 19.09
CA ASN A 725 7.63 -6.60 20.08
C ASN A 725 8.16 -7.87 19.40
N HIS A 726 9.48 -8.02 19.40
CA HIS A 726 10.15 -9.16 18.78
C HIS A 726 9.72 -10.52 19.35
N GLU A 727 9.36 -10.61 20.64
CA GLU A 727 8.90 -11.87 21.25
C GLU A 727 7.61 -12.38 20.62
N VAL A 728 6.68 -11.47 20.30
CA VAL A 728 5.42 -11.83 19.63
C VAL A 728 5.67 -12.15 18.16
N MET A 729 6.53 -11.36 17.50
CA MET A 729 6.75 -11.51 16.07
C MET A 729 7.55 -12.75 15.71
N MET A 730 8.61 -13.12 16.45
CA MET A 730 9.33 -14.39 16.26
C MET A 730 8.39 -15.59 16.44
N ARG A 731 7.47 -15.51 17.41
CA ARG A 731 6.43 -16.54 17.63
C ARG A 731 5.36 -16.56 16.53
N GLY A 732 5.22 -15.45 15.80
CA GLY A 732 4.35 -15.29 14.65
C GLY A 732 5.00 -15.70 13.33
N THR A 733 6.33 -15.86 13.26
CA THR A 733 7.04 -16.25 12.04
C THR A 733 6.57 -17.64 11.58
N PHE A 734 6.15 -17.73 10.33
CA PHE A 734 5.51 -18.88 9.71
C PHE A 734 4.26 -19.40 10.44
N ALA A 735 3.62 -18.58 11.27
CA ALA A 735 2.44 -18.97 12.05
C ALA A 735 1.12 -18.79 11.28
N ASN A 736 1.16 -18.61 9.96
CA ASN A 736 -0.05 -18.52 9.15
C ASN A 736 -0.79 -19.87 9.16
N VAL A 737 -2.11 -19.84 9.41
CA VAL A 737 -2.95 -21.06 9.48
C VAL A 737 -3.09 -21.81 8.15
N ARG A 738 -2.66 -21.21 7.03
CA ARG A 738 -2.71 -21.77 5.67
C ARG A 738 -1.34 -22.14 5.11
N ILE A 739 -0.24 -21.95 5.84
CA ILE A 739 1.08 -22.32 5.31
C ILE A 739 1.15 -23.83 5.11
N LYS A 740 1.71 -24.23 3.97
CA LYS A 740 1.88 -25.62 3.55
C LYS A 740 3.34 -26.03 3.66
N ASN A 741 3.68 -26.69 4.76
CA ASN A 741 5.01 -27.25 4.97
C ASN A 741 5.03 -28.73 4.59
N LYS A 742 5.88 -29.11 3.63
CA LYS A 742 6.01 -30.51 3.17
C LYS A 742 6.56 -31.45 4.24
N LEU A 743 7.17 -30.91 5.31
CA LEU A 743 7.60 -31.70 6.47
C LEU A 743 6.45 -32.03 7.43
N ALA A 744 5.36 -31.25 7.42
CA ALA A 744 4.22 -31.43 8.31
C ALA A 744 3.08 -32.19 7.62
N GLY A 745 2.28 -32.92 8.40
CA GLY A 745 1.14 -33.67 7.87
C GLY A 745 -0.12 -32.83 7.61
N ARG A 746 -0.08 -31.53 7.88
CA ARG A 746 -1.24 -30.62 7.85
C ARG A 746 -0.86 -29.17 7.55
N GLU A 747 -1.84 -28.37 7.12
CA GLU A 747 -1.71 -26.91 7.01
C GLU A 747 -1.58 -26.23 8.38
N GLY A 748 -0.85 -25.13 8.41
CA GLY A 748 -0.67 -24.29 9.60
C GLY A 748 0.80 -24.18 10.02
N GLY A 749 1.05 -23.41 11.08
CA GLY A 749 2.38 -23.08 11.57
C GLY A 749 3.11 -24.23 12.26
N TYR A 750 3.17 -25.40 11.61
CA TYR A 750 3.72 -26.64 12.12
C TYR A 750 4.92 -27.11 11.30
N THR A 751 5.84 -27.80 11.95
CA THR A 751 6.96 -28.50 11.31
C THR A 751 7.29 -29.78 12.06
N LEU A 752 8.13 -30.61 11.46
CA LEU A 752 8.64 -31.83 12.04
C LEU A 752 10.08 -31.57 12.54
N LYS A 753 10.32 -31.63 13.86
CA LYS A 753 11.68 -31.54 14.41
C LYS A 753 12.44 -32.82 14.04
N LEU A 754 13.63 -32.66 13.47
CA LEU A 754 14.50 -33.74 13.03
C LEU A 754 15.74 -33.81 13.94
N PRO A 755 16.23 -35.02 14.26
CA PRO A 755 15.82 -36.32 13.73
C PRO A 755 14.65 -36.99 14.49
N GLU A 756 14.14 -36.39 15.56
CA GLU A 756 13.15 -37.01 16.46
C GLU A 756 11.80 -37.31 15.79
N GLN A 757 11.51 -36.64 14.67
CA GLN A 757 10.25 -36.70 13.95
C GLN A 757 9.03 -36.31 14.81
N GLU A 758 9.22 -35.28 15.64
CA GLU A 758 8.16 -34.75 16.50
C GLU A 758 7.52 -33.52 15.85
N GLU A 759 6.20 -33.55 15.63
CA GLU A 759 5.49 -32.37 15.12
C GLU A 759 5.39 -31.30 16.21
N ARG A 760 5.84 -30.09 15.90
CA ARG A 760 5.81 -28.92 16.81
C ARG A 760 5.36 -27.68 16.06
N PHE A 761 5.00 -26.63 16.80
CA PHE A 761 4.94 -25.31 16.20
C PHE A 761 6.34 -24.90 15.71
N ILE A 762 6.39 -24.15 14.62
CA ILE A 762 7.67 -23.77 13.97
C ILE A 762 8.58 -22.99 14.93
N PHE A 763 8.03 -22.05 15.69
CA PHE A 763 8.78 -21.32 16.72
C PHE A 763 9.39 -22.27 17.77
N ASP A 764 8.61 -23.19 18.32
CA ASP A 764 9.08 -24.11 19.36
C ASP A 764 10.18 -25.05 18.84
N ALA A 765 10.06 -25.50 17.58
CA ALA A 765 11.11 -26.27 16.91
C ALA A 765 12.38 -25.43 16.72
N ALA A 766 12.27 -24.18 16.24
CA ALA A 766 13.40 -23.29 16.03
C ALA A 766 14.15 -22.98 17.34
N MET A 767 13.42 -22.70 18.43
CA MET A 767 14.01 -22.46 19.74
C MET A 767 14.71 -23.71 20.30
N SER A 768 14.16 -24.90 20.07
CA SER A 768 14.82 -26.17 20.44
C SER A 768 16.15 -26.34 19.72
N TYR A 769 16.18 -26.14 18.39
CA TYR A 769 17.42 -26.22 17.60
C TYR A 769 18.45 -25.15 18.01
N MET A 770 18.01 -23.94 18.33
CA MET A 770 18.89 -22.89 18.83
C MET A 770 19.56 -23.31 20.15
N GLY A 771 18.81 -23.93 21.06
CA GLY A 771 19.35 -24.50 22.31
C GLY A 771 20.34 -25.65 22.09
N GLU A 772 20.22 -26.37 20.97
CA GLU A 772 21.13 -27.44 20.54
C GLU A 772 22.34 -26.92 19.74
N GLY A 773 22.41 -25.62 19.42
CA GLY A 773 23.46 -25.03 18.60
C GLY A 773 23.42 -25.48 17.14
N ILE A 774 22.25 -25.85 16.62
CA ILE A 774 22.07 -26.37 15.26
C ILE A 774 21.59 -25.26 14.32
N PRO A 775 22.34 -24.94 13.24
CA PRO A 775 21.90 -23.95 12.25
C PRO A 775 20.64 -24.41 11.50
N LEU A 776 19.86 -23.46 11.01
CA LEU A 776 18.60 -23.73 10.31
C LEU A 776 18.59 -23.13 8.90
N VAL A 777 17.90 -23.81 7.99
CA VAL A 777 17.63 -23.33 6.63
C VAL A 777 16.17 -23.56 6.24
N VAL A 778 15.66 -22.71 5.35
CA VAL A 778 14.35 -22.86 4.71
C VAL A 778 14.58 -23.22 3.24
N MET A 779 13.92 -24.29 2.78
CA MET A 779 13.88 -24.64 1.36
C MET A 779 12.52 -24.22 0.79
N ALA A 780 12.50 -23.50 -0.32
CA ALA A 780 11.28 -23.04 -0.97
C ALA A 780 11.37 -23.13 -2.50
N GLY A 781 10.21 -23.09 -3.17
CA GLY A 781 10.10 -23.03 -4.62
C GLY A 781 10.25 -21.62 -5.18
N ASN A 782 9.66 -21.40 -6.35
CA ASN A 782 9.65 -20.11 -7.05
C ASN A 782 8.85 -19.05 -6.29
N GLU A 783 9.17 -17.77 -6.50
CA GLU A 783 8.45 -16.61 -5.94
C GLU A 783 8.31 -16.62 -4.40
N TYR A 784 9.30 -17.17 -3.69
CA TYR A 784 9.37 -17.10 -2.23
C TYR A 784 9.45 -15.63 -1.76
N GLY A 785 8.57 -15.24 -0.84
CA GLY A 785 8.50 -13.90 -0.29
C GLY A 785 7.74 -12.88 -1.14
N THR A 786 6.88 -13.30 -2.08
CA THR A 786 6.05 -12.37 -2.85
C THR A 786 4.97 -11.67 -1.99
N GLY A 787 4.60 -10.43 -2.29
CA GLY A 787 3.49 -9.72 -1.62
C GLY A 787 3.87 -8.44 -0.88
N SER A 788 3.24 -8.18 0.28
CA SER A 788 3.48 -6.95 1.08
C SER A 788 4.94 -6.81 1.51
N SER A 789 5.46 -5.59 1.52
CA SER A 789 6.74 -5.27 2.16
C SER A 789 6.62 -5.38 3.69
N ARG A 790 7.26 -6.40 4.26
CA ARG A 790 7.26 -6.69 5.70
C ARG A 790 8.65 -7.12 6.12
N ASP A 791 9.33 -6.26 6.87
CA ASP A 791 10.65 -6.54 7.45
C ASP A 791 10.65 -7.77 8.36
N TRP A 792 9.56 -8.01 9.09
CA TRP A 792 9.38 -9.20 9.92
C TRP A 792 9.30 -10.53 9.16
N ALA A 793 9.19 -10.51 7.82
CA ALA A 793 9.38 -11.72 7.02
C ALA A 793 10.87 -12.10 6.88
N ALA A 794 11.80 -11.21 7.27
CA ALA A 794 13.24 -11.44 7.29
C ALA A 794 13.83 -11.37 8.72
N LYS A 795 13.32 -10.47 9.58
CA LYS A 795 13.75 -10.34 10.99
C LYS A 795 13.30 -11.52 11.86
N GLY A 796 12.12 -12.07 11.57
CA GLY A 796 11.46 -13.11 12.36
C GLY A 796 11.99 -14.49 12.03
#